data_AF-A0A8J6LDA1-F1
#
_entry.id   AF-A0A8J6LDA1-F1
#
_cell.length_a   1.000
_cell.length_b   1.000
_cell.length_c   1.000
_cell.angle_alpha   90.00
_cell.angle_beta   90.00
_cell.angle_gamma   90.00
#
_symmetry.space_group_name_H-M   'P 1'
#
loop_
_entity.id
_entity.type
_entity.pdbx_description
1 polymer ?
#
loop_
_entity_poly.entity_id
_entity_poly.type
_entity_poly.pdbx_seq_one_letter_code
_entity_poly.pdbx_strand_id
1 'polypeptide(L)'
;MVSDLTKETCLNWFYKIASIRELVPRLYVEMALIKSYYFLSLSECQEALRRMAHMISGIGNPIVAVYARCYLCRVGRGVSNRIKNKQYLLQNFHRFLNSYHHLFSSSVKAELAQQKMSLSVYTTLFTPALDYMLQTVAYDASDALIDDLSTQCKNHGNSSLILNTMMSAFKPSCISKRALQFMEMMEQCLDQGIPLYSLLRTLGLCVSVAPPPLDHRRQILNAAWRHITALKEVEEYVACAEPWILYVVKYFSHREINTILADIIEHVAPDRSYEQYYPQLKNVVENIVLNIQDFEALLVMDNFLPLIDLFQQESIRVEVCKKILLGSKSTVHLVNDAVVVNALMFLCTTLHDSVNALTPDDEYRQIGEILCHVIKTIDYGRDFEQQLTFYVEARGMFSNVDIVFVQLVQCVNALSVKTRQIVKGLHTRKTGDFVRACAAYCFITIPSIKSVKHRLRLYLLSGQVALFNQCLGQADACFKAAATTLAEVQTDRSHFPETELIPYVKQFLSILLVVPDNPDCSVLNLTRSVLNVLQGYTWEANTSLICIYLSVIDMLSVMAQEWYPYHIDKGVESNDSLYGSDRKFIAEVNKICSVVTGELMAKLQAVGPCTKQSSLAMELFVRVAVRNDLTSQTTVLALNLWNLAVKDDSIDKKYLVALFVTGLRVMLLVGNWENFSRK
;
A
#
# COMPACT_ATOMS: atom_id res chain seq x y z
N MET A 1 -54.09 21.52 -21.52
CA MET A 1 -55.40 20.87 -21.26
C MET A 1 -55.39 19.51 -21.94
N VAL A 2 -55.91 18.48 -21.28
CA VAL A 2 -56.07 17.12 -21.85
C VAL A 2 -57.37 17.10 -22.66
N SER A 3 -57.38 16.47 -23.85
CA SER A 3 -58.57 16.39 -24.71
C SER A 3 -59.66 15.51 -24.09
N ASP A 4 -60.93 15.81 -24.40
CA ASP A 4 -62.06 15.08 -23.80
C ASP A 4 -62.13 13.62 -24.27
N LEU A 5 -61.70 13.33 -25.51
CA LEU A 5 -61.56 11.95 -26.01
C LEU A 5 -60.57 11.12 -25.16
N THR A 6 -59.47 11.73 -24.70
CA THR A 6 -58.49 11.06 -23.84
C THR A 6 -59.05 10.78 -22.46
N LYS A 7 -59.86 11.69 -21.89
CA LYS A 7 -60.56 11.47 -20.61
C LYS A 7 -61.55 10.32 -20.70
N GLU A 8 -62.36 10.29 -21.76
CA GLU A 8 -63.36 9.24 -21.98
C GLU A 8 -62.70 7.87 -22.16
N THR A 9 -61.61 7.81 -22.95
CA THR A 9 -60.83 6.57 -23.13
C THR A 9 -60.25 6.07 -21.81
N CYS A 10 -59.74 6.99 -20.97
CA CYS A 10 -59.21 6.67 -19.64
C CYS A 10 -60.28 6.11 -18.70
N LEU A 11 -61.46 6.74 -18.63
CA LEU A 11 -62.60 6.24 -17.85
C LEU A 11 -63.04 4.85 -18.31
N ASN A 12 -63.11 4.63 -19.62
CA ASN A 12 -63.46 3.33 -20.19
C ASN A 12 -62.48 2.22 -19.77
N TRP A 13 -61.18 2.52 -19.64
CA TRP A 13 -60.22 1.56 -19.10
C TRP A 13 -60.50 1.24 -17.63
N PHE A 14 -60.74 2.24 -16.79
CA PHE A 14 -61.05 2.01 -15.37
C PHE A 14 -62.38 1.25 -15.16
N TYR A 15 -63.41 1.50 -15.98
CA TYR A 15 -64.65 0.70 -15.93
C TYR A 15 -64.41 -0.77 -16.32
N LYS A 16 -63.59 -1.02 -17.34
CA LYS A 16 -63.20 -2.40 -17.71
C LYS A 16 -62.41 -3.08 -16.58
N ILE A 17 -61.50 -2.36 -15.92
CA ILE A 17 -60.74 -2.90 -14.78
C ILE A 17 -61.68 -3.21 -13.61
N ALA A 18 -62.64 -2.33 -13.31
CA ALA A 18 -63.62 -2.54 -12.25
C ALA A 18 -64.48 -3.80 -12.46
N SER A 19 -64.68 -4.24 -13.71
CA SER A 19 -65.42 -5.46 -14.07
C SER A 19 -64.68 -6.78 -13.76
N ILE A 20 -63.38 -6.73 -13.46
CA ILE A 20 -62.61 -7.91 -13.03
C ILE A 20 -63.15 -8.39 -11.67
N ARG A 21 -63.62 -9.64 -11.62
CA ARG A 21 -64.25 -10.23 -10.41
C ARG A 21 -63.24 -10.51 -9.30
N GLU A 22 -62.04 -10.93 -9.66
CA GLU A 22 -60.99 -11.30 -8.71
C GLU A 22 -60.32 -10.05 -8.13
N LEU A 23 -60.29 -9.94 -6.80
CA LEU A 23 -59.80 -8.75 -6.11
C LEU A 23 -58.33 -8.44 -6.41
N VAL A 24 -57.46 -9.45 -6.33
CA VAL A 24 -56.00 -9.26 -6.46
C VAL A 24 -55.62 -8.80 -7.88
N PRO A 25 -56.01 -9.48 -8.96
CA PRO A 25 -55.71 -9.02 -10.32
C PRO A 25 -56.29 -7.64 -10.61
N ARG A 26 -57.52 -7.37 -10.17
CA ARG A 26 -58.15 -6.05 -10.32
C ARG A 26 -57.29 -4.95 -9.70
N LEU A 27 -56.84 -5.16 -8.46
CA LEU A 27 -56.00 -4.21 -7.73
C LEU A 27 -54.66 -3.98 -8.43
N TYR A 28 -53.96 -5.03 -8.87
CA TYR A 28 -52.67 -4.87 -9.53
C TYR A 28 -52.76 -4.16 -10.88
N VAL A 29 -53.78 -4.47 -11.70
CA VAL A 29 -54.00 -3.79 -12.99
C VAL A 29 -54.36 -2.32 -12.78
N GLU A 30 -55.21 -2.03 -11.78
CA GLU A 30 -55.57 -0.66 -11.42
C GLU A 30 -54.35 0.14 -10.91
N MET A 31 -53.54 -0.47 -10.04
CA MET A 31 -52.29 0.13 -9.55
C MET A 31 -51.31 0.41 -10.70
N ALA A 32 -51.12 -0.53 -11.63
CA ALA A 32 -50.21 -0.37 -12.77
C ALA A 32 -50.59 0.83 -13.66
N LEU A 33 -51.88 1.13 -13.76
CA LEU A 33 -52.44 2.21 -14.56
C LEU A 33 -52.71 3.49 -13.76
N ILE A 34 -52.18 3.63 -12.53
CA ILE A 34 -52.45 4.80 -11.67
C ILE A 34 -52.09 6.15 -12.34
N LYS A 35 -51.08 6.15 -13.23
CA LYS A 35 -50.64 7.37 -13.92
C LYS A 35 -51.69 7.88 -14.91
N SER A 36 -52.58 7.01 -15.38
CA SER A 36 -53.67 7.37 -16.28
C SER A 36 -54.69 8.28 -15.59
N TYR A 37 -54.78 8.27 -14.25
CA TYR A 37 -55.59 9.26 -13.52
C TYR A 37 -55.13 10.71 -13.74
N TYR A 38 -53.89 10.95 -14.21
CA TYR A 38 -53.46 12.30 -14.60
C TYR A 38 -54.27 12.89 -15.75
N PHE A 39 -54.89 12.05 -16.58
CA PHE A 39 -55.76 12.52 -17.66
C PHE A 39 -57.10 13.03 -17.12
N LEU A 40 -57.51 12.60 -15.92
CA LEU A 40 -58.77 12.95 -15.26
C LEU A 40 -58.59 14.12 -14.30
N SER A 41 -58.10 13.86 -13.08
CA SER A 41 -57.79 14.88 -12.09
C SER A 41 -56.79 14.37 -11.04
N LEU A 42 -56.06 15.30 -10.40
CA LEU A 42 -55.11 14.97 -9.32
C LEU A 42 -55.83 14.56 -8.02
N SER A 43 -57.06 15.05 -7.79
CA SER A 43 -57.90 14.68 -6.65
C SER A 43 -58.39 13.24 -6.74
N GLU A 44 -58.86 12.80 -7.91
CA GLU A 44 -59.29 11.41 -8.14
C GLU A 44 -58.14 10.43 -7.96
N CYS A 45 -56.92 10.83 -8.33
CA CYS A 45 -55.74 10.00 -8.09
C CYS A 45 -55.48 9.79 -6.58
N GLN A 46 -55.65 10.83 -5.76
CA GLN A 46 -55.50 10.70 -4.29
C GLN A 46 -56.59 9.82 -3.69
N GLU A 47 -57.84 9.97 -4.14
CA GLU A 47 -58.95 9.13 -3.68
C GLU A 47 -58.77 7.68 -4.11
N ALA A 48 -58.31 7.43 -5.34
CA ALA A 48 -57.98 6.11 -5.83
C ALA A 48 -56.89 5.44 -4.97
N LEU A 49 -55.82 6.17 -4.63
CA LEU A 49 -54.76 5.68 -3.73
C LEU A 49 -55.30 5.30 -2.34
N ARG A 50 -56.16 6.14 -1.74
CA ARG A 50 -56.80 5.82 -0.45
C ARG A 50 -57.74 4.62 -0.56
N ARG A 51 -58.58 4.58 -1.60
CA ARG A 51 -59.51 3.46 -1.85
C ARG A 51 -58.77 2.14 -2.04
N MET A 52 -57.70 2.12 -2.83
CA MET A 52 -56.88 0.91 -3.02
C MET A 52 -56.23 0.46 -1.71
N ALA A 53 -55.73 1.38 -0.87
CA ALA A 53 -55.21 1.04 0.46
C ALA A 53 -56.28 0.39 1.36
N HIS A 54 -57.54 0.84 1.27
CA HIS A 54 -58.67 0.19 1.93
C HIS A 54 -58.96 -1.20 1.35
N MET A 55 -59.03 -1.34 0.02
CA MET A 55 -59.32 -2.61 -0.64
C MET A 55 -58.26 -3.70 -0.33
N ILE A 56 -56.99 -3.32 -0.20
CA ILE A 56 -55.91 -4.24 0.19
C ILE A 56 -56.12 -4.82 1.60
N SER A 57 -56.84 -4.10 2.48
CA SER A 57 -57.17 -4.61 3.82
C SER A 57 -58.16 -5.79 3.77
N GLY A 58 -58.84 -6.00 2.64
CA GLY A 58 -59.70 -7.16 2.41
C GLY A 58 -58.96 -8.43 1.95
N ILE A 59 -57.64 -8.37 1.72
CA ILE A 59 -56.84 -9.54 1.36
C ILE A 59 -56.56 -10.35 2.63
N GLY A 60 -57.09 -11.58 2.69
CA GLY A 60 -56.96 -12.45 3.87
C GLY A 60 -55.55 -13.01 4.10
N ASN A 61 -54.74 -13.19 3.04
CA ASN A 61 -53.37 -13.66 3.17
C ASN A 61 -52.42 -12.50 3.55
N PRO A 62 -51.77 -12.53 4.73
CA PRO A 62 -50.94 -11.41 5.21
C PRO A 62 -49.75 -11.09 4.30
N ILE A 63 -49.09 -12.09 3.72
CA ILE A 63 -47.94 -11.90 2.82
C ILE A 63 -48.40 -11.18 1.55
N VAL A 64 -49.44 -11.69 0.89
CA VAL A 64 -49.98 -11.08 -0.34
C VAL A 64 -50.43 -9.65 -0.06
N ALA A 65 -51.07 -9.41 1.08
CA ALA A 65 -51.53 -8.10 1.48
C ALA A 65 -50.37 -7.11 1.70
N VAL A 66 -49.24 -7.55 2.27
CA VAL A 66 -48.07 -6.69 2.51
C VAL A 66 -47.33 -6.37 1.22
N TYR A 67 -47.14 -7.33 0.31
CA TYR A 67 -46.54 -7.04 -1.00
C TYR A 67 -47.44 -6.20 -1.90
N ALA A 68 -48.77 -6.33 -1.80
CA ALA A 68 -49.71 -5.43 -2.47
C ALA A 68 -49.59 -3.99 -1.93
N ARG A 69 -49.44 -3.81 -0.61
CA ARG A 69 -49.16 -2.48 0.00
C ARG A 69 -47.82 -1.92 -0.44
N CYS A 70 -46.76 -2.73 -0.49
CA CYS A 70 -45.44 -2.32 -0.96
C CYS A 70 -45.50 -1.86 -2.43
N TYR A 71 -46.17 -2.62 -3.30
CA TYR A 71 -46.38 -2.22 -4.68
C TYR A 71 -47.16 -0.92 -4.81
N LEU A 72 -48.23 -0.74 -4.02
CA LEU A 72 -48.97 0.52 -3.95
C LEU A 72 -48.08 1.70 -3.53
N CYS A 73 -47.20 1.52 -2.54
CA CYS A 73 -46.25 2.55 -2.09
C CYS A 73 -45.24 2.90 -3.20
N ARG A 74 -44.71 1.89 -3.91
CA ARG A 74 -43.80 2.09 -5.05
C ARG A 74 -44.47 2.88 -6.17
N VAL A 75 -45.67 2.47 -6.56
CA VAL A 75 -46.41 3.09 -7.67
C VAL A 75 -46.90 4.48 -7.26
N GLY A 76 -47.38 4.65 -6.03
CA GLY A 76 -47.75 5.95 -5.45
C GLY A 76 -46.58 6.95 -5.42
N ARG A 77 -45.36 6.49 -5.12
CA ARG A 77 -44.15 7.33 -5.23
C ARG A 77 -43.87 7.77 -6.66
N GLY A 78 -44.18 6.94 -7.66
CA GLY A 78 -44.14 7.34 -9.07
C GLY A 78 -45.11 8.48 -9.41
N VAL A 79 -46.10 8.72 -8.55
CA VAL A 79 -47.13 9.77 -8.70
C VAL A 79 -46.86 10.98 -7.78
N SER A 80 -46.02 10.83 -6.77
CA SER A 80 -45.80 11.85 -5.72
C SER A 80 -45.15 13.14 -6.21
N ASN A 81 -44.55 13.19 -7.40
CA ASN A 81 -44.02 14.44 -7.97
C ASN A 81 -45.11 15.49 -8.24
N ARG A 82 -46.38 15.07 -8.36
CA ARG A 82 -47.54 15.95 -8.58
C ARG A 82 -48.51 16.01 -7.40
N ILE A 83 -48.42 15.05 -6.47
CA ILE A 83 -49.28 14.95 -5.29
C ILE A 83 -48.48 15.34 -4.05
N LYS A 84 -48.82 16.49 -3.44
CA LYS A 84 -48.15 17.00 -2.22
C LYS A 84 -48.48 16.17 -0.96
N ASN A 85 -49.63 15.53 -0.89
CA ASN A 85 -50.08 14.82 0.31
C ASN A 85 -49.55 13.37 0.34
N LYS A 86 -48.59 13.10 1.22
CA LYS A 86 -47.97 11.78 1.43
C LYS A 86 -48.66 10.93 2.52
N GLN A 87 -49.76 11.40 3.10
CA GLN A 87 -50.47 10.76 4.21
C GLN A 87 -50.95 9.33 3.88
N TYR A 88 -51.17 9.01 2.59
CA TYR A 88 -51.52 7.66 2.18
C TYR A 88 -50.40 6.64 2.42
N LEU A 89 -49.11 7.03 2.38
CA LEU A 89 -47.98 6.14 2.67
C LEU A 89 -47.99 5.74 4.14
N LEU A 90 -48.13 6.73 5.03
CA LEU A 90 -48.24 6.52 6.47
C LEU A 90 -49.48 5.66 6.79
N GLN A 91 -50.62 5.96 6.16
CA GLN A 91 -51.85 5.20 6.34
C GLN A 91 -51.70 3.71 5.94
N ASN A 92 -50.92 3.40 4.88
CA ASN A 92 -50.65 2.02 4.51
C ASN A 92 -49.86 1.26 5.59
N PHE A 93 -48.90 1.93 6.23
CA PHE A 93 -48.14 1.34 7.33
C PHE A 93 -49.01 1.16 8.60
N HIS A 94 -49.80 2.18 8.99
CA HIS A 94 -50.72 2.07 10.14
C HIS A 94 -51.75 0.96 9.92
N ARG A 95 -52.26 0.80 8.70
CA ARG A 95 -53.16 -0.31 8.35
C ARG A 95 -52.49 -1.67 8.47
N PHE A 96 -51.20 -1.76 8.17
CA PHE A 96 -50.44 -2.99 8.41
C PHE A 96 -50.33 -3.27 9.92
N LEU A 97 -50.00 -2.27 10.74
CA LEU A 97 -49.93 -2.40 12.20
C LEU A 97 -51.27 -2.89 12.80
N ASN A 98 -52.40 -2.39 12.29
CA ASN A 98 -53.72 -2.88 12.72
C ASN A 98 -53.94 -4.37 12.41
N SER A 99 -53.37 -4.87 11.32
CA SER A 99 -53.42 -6.29 10.94
C SER A 99 -52.27 -7.12 11.52
N TYR A 100 -51.40 -6.54 12.33
CA TYR A 100 -50.15 -7.16 12.79
C TYR A 100 -50.39 -8.41 13.64
N HIS A 101 -51.38 -8.37 14.53
CA HIS A 101 -51.74 -9.50 15.37
C HIS A 101 -52.17 -10.75 14.58
N HIS A 102 -52.66 -10.59 13.34
CA HIS A 102 -53.05 -11.72 12.49
C HIS A 102 -51.86 -12.55 12.01
N LEU A 103 -50.64 -11.99 12.00
CA LEU A 103 -49.43 -12.74 11.61
C LEU A 103 -49.12 -13.87 12.62
N PHE A 104 -49.60 -13.73 13.85
CA PHE A 104 -49.34 -14.68 14.94
C PHE A 104 -50.58 -15.51 15.32
N SER A 105 -51.61 -15.52 14.48
CA SER A 105 -52.85 -16.26 14.74
C SER A 105 -52.62 -17.78 14.77
N SER A 106 -53.53 -18.50 15.44
CA SER A 106 -53.49 -19.97 15.53
C SER A 106 -53.63 -20.65 14.16
N SER A 107 -54.37 -20.05 13.22
CA SER A 107 -54.52 -20.57 11.86
C SER A 107 -53.20 -20.52 11.08
N VAL A 108 -52.47 -19.40 11.16
CA VAL A 108 -51.17 -19.25 10.49
C VAL A 108 -50.15 -20.21 11.10
N LYS A 109 -50.14 -20.37 12.43
CA LYS A 109 -49.27 -21.37 13.09
C LYS A 109 -49.57 -22.80 12.63
N ALA A 110 -50.84 -23.14 12.41
CA ALA A 110 -51.22 -24.46 11.88
C ALA A 110 -50.76 -24.67 10.43
N GLU A 111 -50.89 -23.65 9.57
CA GLU A 111 -50.38 -23.69 8.19
C GLU A 111 -48.84 -23.80 8.14
N LEU A 112 -48.13 -23.06 9.00
CA LEU A 112 -46.68 -23.13 9.10
C LEU A 112 -46.20 -24.51 9.54
N ALA A 113 -46.91 -25.14 10.48
CA ALA A 113 -46.63 -26.51 10.91
C ALA A 113 -46.82 -27.53 9.77
N GLN A 114 -47.88 -27.38 8.96
CA GLN A 114 -48.09 -28.21 7.77
C GLN A 114 -46.98 -28.01 6.71
N GLN A 115 -46.51 -26.78 6.55
CA GLN A 115 -45.47 -26.41 5.58
C GLN A 115 -44.04 -26.60 6.08
N LYS A 116 -43.85 -27.08 7.34
CA LYS A 116 -42.54 -27.26 8.00
C LYS A 116 -41.68 -25.98 8.00
N MET A 117 -42.30 -24.82 8.19
CA MET A 117 -41.62 -23.52 8.24
C MET A 117 -41.61 -22.96 9.66
N SER A 118 -40.47 -22.41 10.10
CA SER A 118 -40.39 -21.73 11.39
C SER A 118 -41.04 -20.35 11.35
N LEU A 119 -41.53 -19.87 12.49
CA LEU A 119 -42.09 -18.53 12.61
C LEU A 119 -41.05 -17.44 12.29
N SER A 120 -39.77 -17.67 12.62
CA SER A 120 -38.68 -16.75 12.30
C SER A 120 -38.51 -16.55 10.79
N VAL A 121 -38.42 -17.64 10.01
CA VAL A 121 -38.32 -17.60 8.55
C VAL A 121 -39.56 -16.93 7.94
N TYR A 122 -40.76 -17.31 8.40
CA TYR A 122 -42.00 -16.66 7.95
C TYR A 122 -41.97 -15.14 8.17
N THR A 123 -41.52 -14.71 9.34
CA THR A 123 -41.44 -13.30 9.72
C THR A 123 -40.45 -12.55 8.83
N THR A 124 -39.32 -13.17 8.45
CA THR A 124 -38.34 -12.53 7.55
C THR A 124 -38.89 -12.24 6.14
N LEU A 125 -39.90 -12.98 5.66
CA LEU A 125 -40.51 -12.75 4.34
C LEU A 125 -41.21 -11.40 4.22
N PHE A 126 -41.61 -10.80 5.35
CA PHE A 126 -42.24 -9.48 5.40
C PHE A 126 -41.24 -8.34 5.35
N THR A 127 -39.99 -8.58 5.78
CA THR A 127 -38.95 -7.55 5.94
C THR A 127 -38.74 -6.69 4.68
N PRO A 128 -38.54 -7.25 3.47
CA PRO A 128 -38.25 -6.43 2.29
C PRO A 128 -39.38 -5.46 1.92
N ALA A 129 -40.63 -5.91 2.09
CA ALA A 129 -41.81 -5.10 1.79
C ALA A 129 -42.03 -4.00 2.83
N LEU A 130 -41.86 -4.33 4.11
CA LEU A 130 -41.98 -3.38 5.22
C LEU A 130 -40.84 -2.35 5.22
N ASP A 131 -39.61 -2.78 4.95
CA ASP A 131 -38.45 -1.90 4.83
C ASP A 131 -38.68 -0.87 3.73
N TYR A 132 -39.14 -1.30 2.55
CA TYR A 132 -39.45 -0.37 1.47
C TYR A 132 -40.58 0.60 1.85
N MET A 133 -41.65 0.10 2.47
CA MET A 133 -42.75 0.95 2.94
C MET A 133 -42.26 2.00 3.93
N LEU A 134 -41.51 1.60 4.96
CA LEU A 134 -40.96 2.51 5.96
C LEU A 134 -39.93 3.48 5.37
N GLN A 135 -39.05 3.05 4.47
CA GLN A 135 -38.10 3.92 3.76
C GLN A 135 -38.83 5.00 2.95
N THR A 136 -39.95 4.67 2.31
CA THR A 136 -40.75 5.67 1.58
C THR A 136 -41.42 6.68 2.49
N VAL A 137 -41.78 6.28 3.72
CA VAL A 137 -42.32 7.18 4.74
C VAL A 137 -41.21 8.05 5.33
N ALA A 138 -40.05 7.46 5.62
CA ALA A 138 -38.94 8.09 6.33
C ALA A 138 -38.11 9.07 5.50
N TYR A 139 -38.17 9.02 4.17
CA TYR A 139 -37.34 9.84 3.27
C TYR A 139 -37.46 11.36 3.54
N ASP A 140 -38.67 11.85 3.86
CA ASP A 140 -38.96 13.26 4.20
C ASP A 140 -39.64 13.42 5.58
N ALA A 141 -39.54 12.42 6.46
CA ALA A 141 -40.21 12.47 7.77
C ALA A 141 -39.50 13.42 8.74
N SER A 142 -40.27 14.14 9.55
CA SER A 142 -39.76 14.89 10.69
C SER A 142 -39.44 13.95 11.87
N ASP A 143 -38.52 14.36 12.75
CA ASP A 143 -38.15 13.57 13.94
C ASP A 143 -39.37 13.23 14.82
N ALA A 144 -40.37 14.12 14.87
CA ALA A 144 -41.63 13.92 15.60
C ALA A 144 -42.50 12.79 15.03
N LEU A 145 -42.53 12.58 13.70
CA LEU A 145 -43.26 11.46 13.09
C LEU A 145 -42.60 10.13 13.40
N ILE A 146 -41.27 10.11 13.52
CA ILE A 146 -40.54 8.91 13.93
C ILE A 146 -40.80 8.61 15.40
N ASP A 147 -40.94 9.63 16.27
CA ASP A 147 -41.32 9.45 17.68
C ASP A 147 -42.72 8.85 17.80
N ASP A 148 -43.70 9.42 17.08
CA ASP A 148 -45.07 8.91 17.06
C ASP A 148 -45.11 7.46 16.57
N LEU A 149 -44.45 7.15 15.45
CA LEU A 149 -44.33 5.78 14.94
C LEU A 149 -43.67 4.84 15.96
N SER A 150 -42.61 5.28 16.64
CA SER A 150 -41.94 4.46 17.66
C SER A 150 -42.86 4.18 18.85
N THR A 151 -43.61 5.18 19.32
CA THR A 151 -44.58 4.99 20.42
C THR A 151 -45.75 4.10 20.04
N GLN A 152 -46.26 4.20 18.81
CA GLN A 152 -47.32 3.32 18.32
C GLN A 152 -46.84 1.87 18.20
N CYS A 153 -45.61 1.67 17.71
CA CYS A 153 -44.99 0.35 17.63
C CYS A 153 -44.76 -0.30 19.01
N LYS A 154 -44.47 0.49 20.07
CA LYS A 154 -44.38 0.00 21.46
C LYS A 154 -45.68 -0.61 21.98
N ASN A 155 -46.83 -0.14 21.50
CA ASN A 155 -48.13 -0.62 21.97
C ASN A 155 -48.52 -1.98 21.39
N HIS A 156 -47.81 -2.47 20.37
CA HIS A 156 -48.06 -3.78 19.78
C HIS A 156 -47.12 -4.83 20.37
N GLY A 157 -47.70 -5.83 21.03
CA GLY A 157 -46.97 -7.04 21.41
C GLY A 157 -46.41 -7.79 20.20
N ASN A 158 -45.37 -8.57 20.43
CA ASN A 158 -44.57 -9.23 19.41
C ASN A 158 -43.75 -8.31 18.48
N SER A 159 -43.06 -7.30 19.00
CA SER A 159 -42.49 -6.20 18.20
C SER A 159 -41.23 -6.57 17.41
N SER A 160 -40.70 -7.80 17.45
CA SER A 160 -39.42 -8.17 16.84
C SER A 160 -39.31 -7.79 15.35
N LEU A 161 -40.36 -8.02 14.55
CA LEU A 161 -40.38 -7.69 13.11
C LEU A 161 -40.42 -6.18 12.88
N ILE A 162 -41.22 -5.48 13.68
CA ILE A 162 -41.39 -4.03 13.58
C ILE A 162 -40.07 -3.34 13.96
N LEU A 163 -39.41 -3.81 15.02
CA LEU A 163 -38.11 -3.31 15.46
C LEU A 163 -37.05 -3.48 14.37
N ASN A 164 -36.92 -4.68 13.80
CA ASN A 164 -35.95 -4.95 12.75
C ASN A 164 -36.19 -4.06 11.51
N THR A 165 -37.45 -3.93 11.09
CA THR A 165 -37.79 -3.12 9.91
C THR A 165 -37.58 -1.63 10.15
N MET A 166 -37.84 -1.13 11.36
CA MET A 166 -37.51 0.25 11.75
C MET A 166 -36.01 0.51 11.75
N MET A 167 -35.21 -0.42 12.28
CA MET A 167 -33.74 -0.28 12.28
C MET A 167 -33.13 -0.35 10.88
N SER A 168 -33.69 -1.17 9.99
CA SER A 168 -33.24 -1.28 8.60
C SER A 168 -33.71 -0.12 7.71
N ALA A 169 -34.91 0.41 7.97
CA ALA A 169 -35.52 1.42 7.11
C ALA A 169 -35.17 2.86 7.45
N PHE A 170 -34.93 3.17 8.73
CA PHE A 170 -34.60 4.52 9.16
C PHE A 170 -33.12 4.84 8.99
N LYS A 171 -32.80 6.15 8.92
CA LYS A 171 -31.42 6.60 8.87
C LYS A 171 -30.71 6.18 10.17
N PRO A 172 -29.47 5.63 10.10
CA PRO A 172 -28.72 5.22 11.29
C PRO A 172 -28.57 6.31 12.36
N SER A 173 -28.51 7.58 11.96
CA SER A 173 -28.45 8.72 12.88
C SER A 173 -29.71 8.91 13.73
N CYS A 174 -30.89 8.63 13.18
CA CYS A 174 -32.16 8.69 13.92
C CYS A 174 -32.25 7.56 14.95
N ILE A 175 -31.82 6.36 14.55
CA ILE A 175 -31.82 5.16 15.41
C ILE A 175 -30.84 5.36 16.57
N SER A 176 -29.63 5.83 16.28
CA SER A 176 -28.56 5.98 17.28
C SER A 176 -28.93 7.00 18.37
N LYS A 177 -29.64 8.09 18.04
CA LYS A 177 -30.18 9.03 19.04
C LYS A 177 -31.11 8.36 20.05
N ARG A 178 -31.83 7.32 19.63
CA ARG A 178 -32.87 6.62 20.41
C ARG A 178 -32.49 5.19 20.77
N ALA A 179 -31.22 4.84 20.66
CA ALA A 179 -30.75 3.46 20.86
C ALA A 179 -31.19 2.86 22.21
N LEU A 180 -31.23 3.66 23.29
CA LEU A 180 -31.75 3.22 24.59
C LEU A 180 -33.22 2.79 24.53
N GLN A 181 -34.07 3.53 23.81
CA GLN A 181 -35.49 3.16 23.66
C GLN A 181 -35.64 1.87 22.85
N PHE A 182 -34.80 1.66 21.85
CA PHE A 182 -34.78 0.41 21.09
C PHE A 182 -34.30 -0.77 21.96
N MET A 183 -33.31 -0.57 22.83
CA MET A 183 -32.86 -1.58 23.79
C MET A 183 -33.96 -1.96 24.78
N GLU A 184 -34.67 -0.99 25.37
CA GLU A 184 -35.82 -1.25 26.24
C GLU A 184 -36.91 -2.07 25.53
N MET A 185 -37.17 -1.78 24.26
CA MET A 185 -38.14 -2.53 23.46
C MET A 185 -37.65 -3.95 23.15
N MET A 186 -36.34 -4.14 22.92
CA MET A 186 -35.75 -5.46 22.72
C MET A 186 -35.86 -6.34 23.97
N GLU A 187 -35.66 -5.77 25.17
CA GLU A 187 -35.85 -6.50 26.45
C GLU A 187 -37.30 -6.97 26.65
N GLN A 188 -38.27 -6.23 26.11
CA GLN A 188 -39.70 -6.54 26.21
C GLN A 188 -40.18 -7.53 25.14
N CYS A 189 -39.37 -7.84 24.13
CA CYS A 189 -39.70 -8.84 23.10
C CYS A 189 -39.39 -10.26 23.62
N LEU A 190 -40.44 -11.03 23.89
CA LEU A 190 -40.37 -12.44 24.31
C LEU A 190 -40.80 -13.41 23.19
N ASP A 191 -40.81 -12.90 21.97
CA ASP A 191 -41.51 -13.49 20.84
C ASP A 191 -40.63 -14.48 20.09
N GLN A 192 -41.23 -15.54 19.53
CA GLN A 192 -40.56 -16.51 18.65
C GLN A 192 -40.31 -15.97 17.21
N GLY A 193 -40.30 -14.65 17.04
CA GLY A 193 -40.18 -13.98 15.75
C GLY A 193 -38.73 -13.85 15.28
N ILE A 194 -38.23 -12.62 15.18
CA ILE A 194 -36.82 -12.35 14.86
C ILE A 194 -36.01 -12.51 16.16
N PRO A 195 -34.94 -13.33 16.15
CA PRO A 195 -34.18 -13.61 17.36
C PRO A 195 -33.42 -12.36 17.85
N LEU A 196 -33.22 -12.28 19.18
CA LEU A 196 -32.61 -11.14 19.85
C LEU A 196 -31.21 -10.79 19.31
N TYR A 197 -30.38 -11.80 19.03
CA TYR A 197 -29.03 -11.59 18.48
C TYR A 197 -29.07 -10.82 17.15
N SER A 198 -30.05 -11.11 16.28
CA SER A 198 -30.20 -10.43 14.99
C SER A 198 -30.57 -8.96 15.17
N LEU A 199 -31.42 -8.65 16.16
CA LEU A 199 -31.78 -7.27 16.51
C LEU A 199 -30.58 -6.50 17.08
N LEU A 200 -29.81 -7.12 17.98
CA LEU A 200 -28.59 -6.55 18.55
C LEU A 200 -27.52 -6.30 17.49
N ARG A 201 -27.38 -7.22 16.52
CA ARG A 201 -26.50 -7.06 15.37
C ARG A 201 -26.89 -5.86 14.52
N THR A 202 -28.16 -5.72 14.16
CA THR A 202 -28.65 -4.58 13.36
C THR A 202 -28.46 -3.26 14.11
N LEU A 203 -28.71 -3.22 15.41
CA LEU A 203 -28.45 -2.03 16.23
C LEU A 203 -26.95 -1.67 16.28
N GLY A 204 -26.07 -2.67 16.44
CA GLY A 204 -24.62 -2.49 16.41
C GLY A 204 -24.16 -1.87 15.09
N LEU A 205 -24.69 -2.34 13.95
CA LEU A 205 -24.40 -1.74 12.64
C LEU A 205 -24.84 -0.26 12.56
N CYS A 206 -26.03 0.07 13.06
CA CYS A 206 -26.51 1.46 13.06
C CYS A 206 -25.62 2.39 13.90
N VAL A 207 -25.27 1.94 15.10
CA VAL A 207 -24.51 2.70 16.12
C VAL A 207 -23.01 2.82 15.73
N SER A 208 -22.48 1.84 14.99
CA SER A 208 -21.13 1.90 14.42
C SER A 208 -21.00 2.87 13.24
N VAL A 209 -22.09 3.08 12.49
CA VAL A 209 -22.14 4.03 11.37
C VAL A 209 -22.40 5.46 11.85
N ALA A 210 -23.31 5.64 12.81
CA ALA A 210 -23.65 6.96 13.35
C ALA A 210 -23.50 6.97 14.88
N PRO A 211 -22.76 7.93 15.45
CA PRO A 211 -22.55 7.98 16.89
C PRO A 211 -23.85 8.30 17.65
N PRO A 212 -24.16 7.58 18.74
CA PRO A 212 -25.16 8.00 19.69
C PRO A 212 -24.64 9.15 20.57
N PRO A 213 -25.53 9.87 21.29
CA PRO A 213 -25.17 10.94 22.22
C PRO A 213 -24.12 10.49 23.23
N LEU A 214 -23.16 11.37 23.55
CA LEU A 214 -22.00 11.06 24.40
C LEU A 214 -22.40 10.42 25.73
N ASP A 215 -23.42 10.96 26.40
CA ASP A 215 -23.87 10.51 27.71
C ASP A 215 -24.45 9.09 27.69
N HIS A 216 -25.02 8.67 26.55
CA HIS A 216 -25.68 7.38 26.42
C HIS A 216 -24.74 6.26 25.95
N ARG A 217 -23.55 6.58 25.43
CA ARG A 217 -22.66 5.60 24.77
C ARG A 217 -22.32 4.41 25.66
N ARG A 218 -21.83 4.70 26.87
CA ARG A 218 -21.40 3.66 27.83
C ARG A 218 -22.57 2.83 28.33
N GLN A 219 -23.73 3.46 28.54
CA GLN A 219 -24.94 2.75 28.97
C GLN A 219 -25.43 1.79 27.87
N ILE A 220 -25.43 2.22 26.61
CA ILE A 220 -25.80 1.39 25.46
C ILE A 220 -24.85 0.20 25.34
N LEU A 221 -23.54 0.42 25.42
CA LEU A 221 -22.54 -0.65 25.36
C LEU A 221 -22.76 -1.67 26.48
N ASN A 222 -22.88 -1.24 27.73
CA ASN A 222 -23.04 -2.15 28.86
C ASN A 222 -24.35 -2.95 28.80
N ALA A 223 -25.45 -2.33 28.35
CA ALA A 223 -26.73 -3.01 28.20
C ALA A 223 -26.67 -4.05 27.08
N ALA A 224 -26.16 -3.68 25.90
CA ALA A 224 -26.04 -4.59 24.77
C ALA A 224 -25.06 -5.73 25.05
N TRP A 225 -23.88 -5.41 25.59
CA TRP A 225 -22.84 -6.40 25.84
C TRP A 225 -23.26 -7.43 26.90
N ARG A 226 -24.05 -7.03 27.91
CA ARG A 226 -24.65 -7.98 28.87
C ARG A 226 -25.48 -9.06 28.18
N HIS A 227 -26.23 -8.71 27.13
CA HIS A 227 -27.00 -9.68 26.37
C HIS A 227 -26.13 -10.50 25.42
N ILE A 228 -25.10 -9.90 24.83
CA ILE A 228 -24.17 -10.56 23.92
C ILE A 228 -23.37 -11.65 24.66
N THR A 229 -22.76 -11.33 25.81
CA THR A 229 -22.02 -12.28 26.67
C THR A 229 -22.92 -13.42 27.22
N ALA A 230 -24.25 -13.26 27.21
CA ALA A 230 -25.16 -14.32 27.63
C ALA A 230 -25.49 -15.34 26.52
N LEU A 231 -25.08 -15.08 25.27
CA LEU A 231 -25.32 -15.96 24.13
C LEU A 231 -24.39 -17.18 24.19
N LYS A 232 -24.97 -18.38 24.18
CA LYS A 232 -24.22 -19.65 24.24
C LYS A 232 -23.77 -20.15 22.87
N GLU A 233 -24.55 -19.86 21.83
CA GLU A 233 -24.24 -20.29 20.46
C GLU A 233 -23.19 -19.36 19.86
N VAL A 234 -22.08 -19.93 19.41
CA VAL A 234 -20.92 -19.16 18.90
C VAL A 234 -21.29 -18.37 17.64
N GLU A 235 -22.13 -18.93 16.77
CA GLU A 235 -22.62 -18.23 15.56
C GLU A 235 -23.34 -16.93 15.90
N GLU A 236 -24.24 -16.98 16.89
CA GLU A 236 -25.05 -15.84 17.32
C GLU A 236 -24.17 -14.78 18.01
N TYR A 237 -23.22 -15.22 18.83
CA TYR A 237 -22.27 -14.37 19.52
C TYR A 237 -21.37 -13.61 18.53
N VAL A 238 -20.68 -14.33 17.63
CA VAL A 238 -19.73 -13.73 16.68
C VAL A 238 -20.44 -12.76 15.73
N ALA A 239 -21.65 -13.10 15.29
CA ALA A 239 -22.47 -12.22 14.45
C ALA A 239 -22.81 -10.88 15.13
N CYS A 240 -22.89 -10.85 16.47
CA CYS A 240 -23.06 -9.62 17.24
C CYS A 240 -21.72 -8.94 17.54
N ALA A 241 -20.68 -9.68 17.91
CA ALA A 241 -19.39 -9.12 18.29
C ALA A 241 -18.75 -8.29 17.14
N GLU A 242 -18.88 -8.74 15.88
CA GLU A 242 -18.28 -8.09 14.71
C GLU A 242 -18.74 -6.63 14.50
N PRO A 243 -20.04 -6.28 14.50
CA PRO A 243 -20.44 -4.88 14.40
C PRO A 243 -20.15 -4.05 15.65
N TRP A 244 -20.23 -4.66 16.83
CA TRP A 244 -20.09 -3.94 18.10
C TRP A 244 -18.64 -3.61 18.44
N ILE A 245 -17.65 -4.41 18.03
CA ILE A 245 -16.24 -4.04 18.21
C ILE A 245 -15.91 -2.75 17.46
N LEU A 246 -16.50 -2.53 16.27
CA LEU A 246 -16.28 -1.30 15.50
C LEU A 246 -16.81 -0.07 16.26
N TYR A 247 -17.92 -0.22 16.98
CA TYR A 247 -18.44 0.82 17.86
C TYR A 247 -17.48 1.11 19.02
N VAL A 248 -16.93 0.06 19.63
CA VAL A 248 -16.01 0.17 20.76
C VAL A 248 -14.72 0.88 20.33
N VAL A 249 -14.08 0.40 19.27
CA VAL A 249 -12.81 0.96 18.78
C VAL A 249 -12.93 2.43 18.42
N LYS A 250 -14.05 2.88 17.87
CA LYS A 250 -14.25 4.28 17.44
C LYS A 250 -14.46 5.26 18.59
N TYR A 251 -15.04 4.83 19.71
CA TYR A 251 -15.57 5.76 20.71
C TYR A 251 -15.12 5.51 22.14
N PHE A 252 -14.43 4.41 22.41
CA PHE A 252 -14.06 3.97 23.75
C PHE A 252 -12.55 3.84 23.91
N SER A 253 -12.13 3.63 25.16
CA SER A 253 -10.72 3.52 25.53
C SER A 253 -10.13 2.14 25.21
N HIS A 254 -8.80 2.05 25.20
CA HIS A 254 -8.07 0.81 24.95
C HIS A 254 -8.39 -0.29 25.97
N ARG A 255 -8.80 0.09 27.20
CA ARG A 255 -9.21 -0.87 28.24
C ARG A 255 -10.50 -1.60 27.88
N GLU A 256 -11.47 -0.89 27.30
CA GLU A 256 -12.76 -1.46 26.90
C GLU A 256 -12.57 -2.39 25.70
N ILE A 257 -11.70 -2.03 24.75
CA ILE A 257 -11.27 -2.91 23.66
C ILE A 257 -10.67 -4.20 24.23
N ASN A 258 -9.67 -4.10 25.12
CA ASN A 258 -9.00 -5.27 25.70
C ASN A 258 -9.97 -6.18 26.49
N THR A 259 -10.97 -5.61 27.16
CA THR A 259 -11.99 -6.38 27.90
C THR A 259 -12.89 -7.17 26.94
N ILE A 260 -13.30 -6.56 25.84
CA ILE A 260 -14.12 -7.23 24.83
C ILE A 260 -13.32 -8.30 24.08
N LEU A 261 -12.03 -8.06 23.81
CA LEU A 261 -11.18 -9.08 23.22
C LEU A 261 -11.04 -10.31 24.13
N ALA A 262 -10.92 -10.11 25.45
CA ALA A 262 -10.94 -11.21 26.41
C ALA A 262 -12.24 -12.02 26.30
N ASP A 263 -13.39 -11.34 26.28
CA ASP A 263 -14.71 -11.98 26.18
C ASP A 263 -14.87 -12.76 24.87
N ILE A 264 -14.39 -12.22 23.74
CA ILE A 264 -14.37 -12.94 22.45
C ILE A 264 -13.51 -14.20 22.54
N ILE A 265 -12.33 -14.13 23.14
CA ILE A 265 -11.47 -15.30 23.31
C ILE A 265 -12.16 -16.35 24.19
N GLU A 266 -12.76 -15.94 25.32
CA GLU A 266 -13.46 -16.86 26.23
C GLU A 266 -14.64 -17.60 25.56
N HIS A 267 -15.35 -16.96 24.63
CA HIS A 267 -16.51 -17.57 23.96
C HIS A 267 -16.12 -18.46 22.77
N VAL A 268 -15.05 -18.12 22.05
CA VAL A 268 -14.71 -18.79 20.78
C VAL A 268 -13.56 -19.80 20.95
N ALA A 269 -12.70 -19.65 21.96
CA ALA A 269 -11.63 -20.62 22.24
C ALA A 269 -12.14 -22.02 22.65
N PRO A 270 -13.23 -22.17 23.44
CA PRO A 270 -13.79 -23.48 23.74
C PRO A 270 -14.17 -24.24 22.47
N ASP A 271 -13.91 -25.56 22.47
CA ASP A 271 -14.23 -26.50 21.39
C ASP A 271 -13.61 -26.20 20.01
N ARG A 272 -12.63 -25.28 19.93
CA ARG A 272 -12.02 -24.83 18.66
C ARG A 272 -13.04 -24.31 17.64
N SER A 273 -14.13 -23.74 18.13
CA SER A 273 -15.22 -23.21 17.29
C SER A 273 -14.76 -22.06 16.37
N TYR A 274 -13.65 -21.39 16.69
CA TYR A 274 -13.04 -20.33 15.88
C TYR A 274 -12.75 -20.74 14.44
N GLU A 275 -12.49 -22.02 14.15
CA GLU A 275 -12.12 -22.48 12.80
C GLU A 275 -13.20 -22.20 11.74
N GLN A 276 -14.48 -22.22 12.15
CA GLN A 276 -15.60 -21.95 11.25
C GLN A 276 -15.85 -20.46 11.03
N TYR A 277 -15.35 -19.61 11.93
CA TYR A 277 -15.65 -18.18 11.98
C TYR A 277 -14.44 -17.28 11.74
N TYR A 278 -13.38 -17.82 11.12
CA TYR A 278 -12.20 -17.04 10.73
C TYR A 278 -12.52 -15.77 9.91
N PRO A 279 -13.47 -15.77 8.95
CA PRO A 279 -13.80 -14.54 8.21
C PRO A 279 -14.30 -13.41 9.12
N GLN A 280 -15.15 -13.73 10.09
CA GLN A 280 -15.71 -12.75 11.02
C GLN A 280 -14.66 -12.26 12.01
N LEU A 281 -13.83 -13.15 12.56
CA LEU A 281 -12.72 -12.78 13.43
C LEU A 281 -11.67 -11.94 12.69
N LYS A 282 -11.40 -12.23 11.42
CA LYS A 282 -10.57 -11.39 10.58
C LYS A 282 -11.14 -9.99 10.43
N ASN A 283 -12.44 -9.86 10.17
CA ASN A 283 -13.10 -8.54 10.10
C ASN A 283 -13.02 -7.79 11.44
N VAL A 284 -13.11 -8.48 12.58
CA VAL A 284 -12.90 -7.90 13.92
C VAL A 284 -11.49 -7.29 14.00
N VAL A 285 -10.45 -8.04 13.65
CA VAL A 285 -9.06 -7.54 13.67
C VAL A 285 -8.87 -6.38 12.68
N GLU A 286 -9.38 -6.49 11.45
CA GLU A 286 -9.29 -5.42 10.45
C GLU A 286 -9.96 -4.13 10.92
N ASN A 287 -11.15 -4.23 11.55
CA ASN A 287 -11.86 -3.09 12.11
C ASN A 287 -11.09 -2.42 13.24
N ILE A 288 -10.40 -3.19 14.10
CA ILE A 288 -9.56 -2.65 15.17
C ILE A 288 -8.37 -1.90 14.56
N VAL A 289 -7.62 -2.55 13.67
CA VAL A 289 -6.40 -2.00 13.06
C VAL A 289 -6.68 -0.73 12.25
N LEU A 290 -7.79 -0.67 11.52
CA LEU A 290 -8.12 0.49 10.67
C LEU A 290 -8.58 1.74 11.44
N ASN A 291 -9.13 1.58 12.65
CA ASN A 291 -9.75 2.68 13.39
C ASN A 291 -8.98 3.10 14.63
N ILE A 292 -7.95 2.35 15.04
CA ILE A 292 -7.14 2.70 16.21
C ILE A 292 -6.22 3.89 15.91
N GLN A 293 -6.08 4.80 16.89
CA GLN A 293 -5.22 5.97 16.75
C GLN A 293 -3.78 5.69 17.18
N ASP A 294 -3.61 4.90 18.24
CA ASP A 294 -2.31 4.53 18.79
C ASP A 294 -2.10 3.03 18.64
N PHE A 295 -1.30 2.68 17.64
CA PHE A 295 -0.98 1.31 17.26
C PHE A 295 -0.01 0.64 18.26
N GLU A 296 0.85 1.40 18.94
CA GLU A 296 1.77 0.83 19.93
C GLU A 296 1.00 0.26 21.12
N ALA A 297 0.04 1.05 21.62
CA ALA A 297 -0.80 0.62 22.71
C ALA A 297 -1.75 -0.55 22.34
N LEU A 298 -1.99 -0.83 21.06
CA LEU A 298 -2.68 -2.04 20.59
C LEU A 298 -1.83 -3.30 20.80
N LEU A 299 -0.55 -3.23 20.44
CA LEU A 299 0.37 -4.37 20.52
C LEU A 299 0.74 -4.74 21.96
N VAL A 300 0.62 -3.79 22.89
CA VAL A 300 0.86 -4.01 24.33
C VAL A 300 -0.38 -4.58 25.05
N MET A 301 -1.56 -4.65 24.39
CA MET A 301 -2.76 -5.19 25.02
C MET A 301 -2.62 -6.69 25.32
N ASP A 302 -3.00 -7.09 26.54
CA ASP A 302 -2.88 -8.47 27.01
C ASP A 302 -3.61 -9.47 26.11
N ASN A 303 -4.79 -9.11 25.58
CA ASN A 303 -5.65 -10.03 24.81
C ASN A 303 -5.56 -9.85 23.29
N PHE A 304 -4.77 -8.89 22.78
CA PHE A 304 -4.68 -8.69 21.33
C PHE A 304 -3.85 -9.79 20.64
N LEU A 305 -2.62 -10.06 21.09
CA LEU A 305 -1.83 -11.15 20.52
C LEU A 305 -2.46 -12.54 20.75
N PRO A 306 -3.03 -12.86 21.93
CA PRO A 306 -3.78 -14.09 22.11
C PRO A 306 -4.95 -14.28 21.14
N LEU A 307 -5.62 -13.21 20.72
CA LEU A 307 -6.64 -13.28 19.66
C LEU A 307 -6.02 -13.69 18.33
N ILE A 308 -4.82 -13.18 18.00
CA ILE A 308 -4.10 -13.55 16.78
C ILE A 308 -3.65 -15.02 16.82
N ASP A 309 -3.30 -15.51 18.00
CA ASP A 309 -2.91 -16.91 18.20
C ASP A 309 -4.07 -17.91 17.98
N LEU A 310 -5.34 -17.45 17.96
CA LEU A 310 -6.48 -18.28 17.58
C LEU A 310 -6.46 -18.67 16.08
N PHE A 311 -5.79 -17.90 15.22
CA PHE A 311 -5.66 -18.22 13.80
C PHE A 311 -4.61 -19.32 13.60
N GLN A 312 -5.03 -20.57 13.74
CA GLN A 312 -4.15 -21.74 13.59
C GLN A 312 -3.88 -22.11 12.13
N GLN A 313 -4.80 -21.77 11.22
CA GLN A 313 -4.58 -21.99 9.80
C GLN A 313 -3.57 -20.98 9.24
N GLU A 314 -2.45 -21.50 8.74
CA GLU A 314 -1.29 -20.72 8.31
C GLU A 314 -1.65 -19.64 7.27
N SER A 315 -2.45 -19.98 6.25
CA SER A 315 -2.88 -19.03 5.21
C SER A 315 -3.65 -17.84 5.78
N ILE A 316 -4.54 -18.07 6.74
CA ILE A 316 -5.39 -17.02 7.34
C ILE A 316 -4.56 -16.18 8.31
N ARG A 317 -3.69 -16.82 9.10
CA ARG A 317 -2.78 -16.15 10.02
C ARG A 317 -1.87 -15.16 9.28
N VAL A 318 -1.33 -15.55 8.13
CA VAL A 318 -0.51 -14.70 7.26
C VAL A 318 -1.30 -13.50 6.77
N GLU A 319 -2.53 -13.70 6.29
CA GLU A 319 -3.38 -12.58 5.86
C GLU A 319 -3.68 -11.59 6.99
N VAL A 320 -3.97 -12.09 8.19
CA VAL A 320 -4.24 -11.26 9.37
C VAL A 320 -2.98 -10.49 9.79
N CYS A 321 -1.83 -11.16 9.90
CA CYS A 321 -0.55 -10.51 10.22
C CYS A 321 -0.19 -9.44 9.19
N LYS A 322 -0.43 -9.72 7.90
CA LYS A 322 -0.21 -8.77 6.80
C LYS A 322 -1.08 -7.52 6.97
N LYS A 323 -2.35 -7.68 7.36
CA LYS A 323 -3.25 -6.54 7.61
C LYS A 323 -2.82 -5.71 8.82
N ILE A 324 -2.41 -6.35 9.90
CA ILE A 324 -1.90 -5.68 11.11
C ILE A 324 -0.66 -4.85 10.78
N LEU A 325 0.32 -5.44 10.09
CA LEU A 325 1.57 -4.76 9.71
C LEU A 325 1.37 -3.71 8.61
N LEU A 326 0.32 -3.82 7.78
CA LEU A 326 -0.07 -2.73 6.90
C LEU A 326 -0.69 -1.56 7.67
N GLY A 327 -1.41 -1.82 8.76
CA GLY A 327 -1.91 -0.80 9.68
C GLY A 327 -0.79 0.00 10.36
N SER A 328 0.36 -0.64 10.62
CA SER A 328 1.53 0.06 11.15
C SER A 328 2.10 1.09 10.16
N LYS A 329 1.80 1.02 8.86
CA LYS A 329 2.26 2.05 7.90
C LYS A 329 1.66 3.42 8.16
N SER A 330 0.54 3.48 8.87
CA SER A 330 -0.10 4.73 9.26
C SER A 330 0.59 5.41 10.44
N THR A 331 1.45 4.71 11.19
CA THR A 331 2.23 5.35 12.27
C THR A 331 3.42 6.10 11.70
N VAL A 332 3.51 7.38 12.06
CA VAL A 332 4.61 8.27 11.68
C VAL A 332 5.76 8.21 12.70
N HIS A 333 5.49 7.65 13.88
CA HIS A 333 6.42 7.66 15.02
C HIS A 333 7.39 6.48 14.99
N LEU A 334 8.59 6.73 15.49
CA LEU A 334 9.64 5.73 15.67
C LEU A 334 9.36 4.93 16.96
N VAL A 335 9.53 3.61 16.88
CA VAL A 335 9.21 2.67 17.95
C VAL A 335 10.48 2.25 18.68
N ASN A 336 10.45 2.40 20.01
CA ASN A 336 11.61 2.10 20.88
C ASN A 336 11.28 1.12 22.02
N ASP A 337 10.00 0.84 22.27
CA ASP A 337 9.58 -0.07 23.33
C ASP A 337 9.88 -1.52 22.94
N ALA A 338 10.64 -2.22 23.79
CA ALA A 338 11.02 -3.62 23.58
C ALA A 338 9.82 -4.56 23.43
N VAL A 339 8.70 -4.30 24.12
CA VAL A 339 7.50 -5.15 24.01
C VAL A 339 6.90 -5.02 22.62
N VAL A 340 6.76 -3.78 22.12
CA VAL A 340 6.22 -3.48 20.80
C VAL A 340 7.15 -4.02 19.71
N VAL A 341 8.47 -3.86 19.86
CA VAL A 341 9.47 -4.41 18.93
C VAL A 341 9.34 -5.92 18.85
N ASN A 342 9.28 -6.63 19.98
CA ASN A 342 9.14 -8.08 19.99
C ASN A 342 7.83 -8.54 19.34
N ALA A 343 6.71 -7.85 19.60
CA ALA A 343 5.43 -8.13 18.97
C ALA A 343 5.48 -7.93 17.43
N LEU A 344 6.07 -6.82 16.97
CA LEU A 344 6.28 -6.56 15.54
C LEU A 344 7.16 -7.63 14.90
N MET A 345 8.24 -8.02 15.56
CA MET A 345 9.15 -9.04 15.06
C MET A 345 8.46 -10.41 14.96
N PHE A 346 7.63 -10.79 15.94
CA PHE A 346 6.82 -12.01 15.88
C PHE A 346 5.85 -12.03 14.68
N LEU A 347 5.15 -10.91 14.43
CA LEU A 347 4.27 -10.79 13.27
C LEU A 347 5.05 -10.85 11.95
N CYS A 348 6.22 -10.22 11.90
CA CYS A 348 7.13 -10.25 10.75
C CYS A 348 7.68 -11.65 10.47
N THR A 349 8.05 -12.42 11.52
CA THR A 349 8.47 -13.81 11.37
C THR A 349 7.36 -14.68 10.80
N THR A 350 6.13 -14.50 11.30
CA THR A 350 4.96 -15.22 10.75
C THR A 350 4.78 -14.95 9.25
N LEU A 351 4.99 -13.71 8.79
CA LEU A 351 4.96 -13.39 7.35
C LEU A 351 6.13 -13.98 6.58
N HIS A 352 7.34 -13.89 7.13
CA HIS A 352 8.55 -14.43 6.50
C HIS A 352 8.45 -15.95 6.30
N ASP A 353 7.99 -16.69 7.30
CA ASP A 353 7.92 -18.15 7.27
C ASP A 353 6.90 -18.65 6.23
N SER A 354 5.95 -17.79 5.82
CA SER A 354 5.02 -18.10 4.73
C SER A 354 5.63 -18.01 3.33
N VAL A 355 6.81 -17.39 3.19
CA VAL A 355 7.51 -17.22 1.91
C VAL A 355 8.25 -18.50 1.54
N ASN A 356 7.85 -19.12 0.43
CA ASN A 356 8.46 -20.34 -0.10
C ASN A 356 8.73 -20.22 -1.62
N ALA A 357 9.28 -21.28 -2.22
CA ALA A 357 9.65 -21.29 -3.64
C ALA A 357 8.46 -21.18 -4.62
N LEU A 358 7.22 -21.37 -4.13
CA LEU A 358 6.00 -21.26 -4.92
C LEU A 358 5.31 -19.90 -4.75
N THR A 359 5.82 -19.04 -3.87
CA THR A 359 5.26 -17.70 -3.64
C THR A 359 5.42 -16.84 -4.91
N PRO A 360 4.34 -16.21 -5.41
CA PRO A 360 4.41 -15.31 -6.56
C PRO A 360 5.35 -14.13 -6.29
N ASP A 361 6.08 -13.67 -7.33
CA ASP A 361 7.03 -12.56 -7.22
C ASP A 361 6.42 -11.28 -6.64
N ASP A 362 5.17 -10.97 -6.97
CA ASP A 362 4.48 -9.77 -6.47
C ASP A 362 4.15 -9.88 -4.97
N GLU A 363 3.77 -11.07 -4.50
CA GLU A 363 3.55 -11.32 -3.08
C GLU A 363 4.85 -11.30 -2.29
N TYR A 364 5.91 -11.90 -2.84
CA TYR A 364 7.26 -11.85 -2.29
C TYR A 364 7.74 -10.40 -2.12
N ARG A 365 7.54 -9.55 -3.15
CA ARG A 365 7.86 -8.12 -3.07
C ARG A 365 7.05 -7.41 -2.00
N GLN A 366 5.73 -7.65 -1.95
CA GLN A 366 4.86 -7.00 -0.98
C GLN A 366 5.24 -7.34 0.46
N ILE A 367 5.53 -8.62 0.75
CA ILE A 367 6.01 -9.05 2.06
C ILE A 367 7.35 -8.38 2.37
N GLY A 368 8.29 -8.40 1.42
CA GLY A 368 9.59 -7.74 1.58
C GLY A 368 9.48 -6.25 1.89
N GLU A 369 8.57 -5.53 1.24
CA GLU A 369 8.31 -4.11 1.51
C GLU A 369 7.72 -3.86 2.91
N ILE A 370 6.82 -4.73 3.38
CA ILE A 370 6.25 -4.64 4.73
C ILE A 370 7.36 -4.84 5.77
N LEU A 371 8.18 -5.89 5.61
CA LEU A 371 9.31 -6.17 6.51
C LEU A 371 10.30 -5.00 6.53
N CYS A 372 10.64 -4.46 5.35
CA CYS A 372 11.53 -3.30 5.23
C CYS A 372 10.96 -2.04 5.90
N HIS A 373 9.64 -1.87 5.88
CA HIS A 373 8.99 -0.76 6.56
C HIS A 373 9.14 -0.89 8.09
N VAL A 374 8.85 -2.06 8.66
CA VAL A 374 8.99 -2.32 10.10
C VAL A 374 10.44 -2.14 10.57
N ILE A 375 11.41 -2.62 9.79
CA ILE A 375 12.84 -2.43 10.11
C ILE A 375 13.24 -0.95 10.16
N LYS A 376 12.57 -0.08 9.39
CA LYS A 376 12.81 1.37 9.39
C LYS A 376 12.11 2.11 10.53
N THR A 377 10.99 1.59 11.02
CA THR A 377 10.24 2.23 12.11
C THR A 377 10.89 2.02 13.47
N ILE A 378 11.68 0.95 13.63
CA ILE A 378 12.39 0.63 14.87
C ILE A 378 13.69 1.44 14.96
N ASP A 379 13.78 2.36 15.92
CA ASP A 379 14.94 3.25 16.12
C ASP A 379 15.29 3.46 17.60
N TYR A 380 16.32 2.78 18.10
CA TYR A 380 16.83 2.94 19.47
C TYR A 380 17.53 4.30 19.73
N GLY A 381 17.48 5.23 18.79
CA GLY A 381 17.90 6.61 18.96
C GLY A 381 19.42 6.75 19.03
N ARG A 382 19.96 6.97 20.23
CA ARG A 382 21.41 7.11 20.45
C ARG A 382 22.10 5.82 20.86
N ASP A 383 21.34 4.76 21.14
CA ASP A 383 21.93 3.45 21.43
C ASP A 383 22.25 2.72 20.12
N PHE A 384 23.40 3.07 19.55
CA PHE A 384 23.85 2.50 18.27
C PHE A 384 24.25 1.03 18.38
N GLU A 385 24.70 0.57 19.55
CA GLU A 385 25.04 -0.84 19.77
C GLU A 385 23.78 -1.70 19.80
N GLN A 386 22.73 -1.25 20.50
CA GLN A 386 21.43 -1.92 20.48
C GLN A 386 20.82 -1.93 19.08
N GLN A 387 20.90 -0.81 18.34
CA GLN A 387 20.43 -0.75 16.95
C GLN A 387 21.16 -1.73 16.03
N LEU A 388 22.48 -1.85 16.15
CA LEU A 388 23.26 -2.80 15.35
C LEU A 388 22.91 -4.25 15.72
N THR A 389 22.73 -4.53 17.01
CA THR A 389 22.31 -5.86 17.51
C THR A 389 20.96 -6.25 16.92
N PHE A 390 19.99 -5.34 16.92
CA PHE A 390 18.70 -5.54 16.26
C PHE A 390 18.85 -5.86 14.76
N TYR A 391 19.72 -5.17 14.03
CA TYR A 391 19.96 -5.49 12.61
C TYR A 391 20.61 -6.87 12.41
N VAL A 392 21.49 -7.29 13.32
CA VAL A 392 22.07 -8.65 13.32
C VAL A 392 21.01 -9.71 13.54
N GLU A 393 20.09 -9.50 14.48
CA GLU A 393 18.95 -10.39 14.73
C GLU A 393 18.02 -10.44 13.51
N ALA A 394 17.65 -9.28 12.96
CA ALA A 394 16.79 -9.19 11.77
C ALA A 394 17.40 -9.91 10.55
N ARG A 395 18.73 -9.83 10.36
CA ARG A 395 19.42 -10.60 9.31
C ARG A 395 19.29 -12.10 9.51
N GLY A 396 19.41 -12.58 10.75
CA GLY A 396 19.26 -14.00 11.07
C GLY A 396 17.83 -14.49 10.88
N MET A 397 16.86 -13.67 11.28
CA MET A 397 15.43 -14.01 11.21
C MET A 397 14.88 -14.01 9.78
N PHE A 398 15.32 -13.07 8.93
CA PHE A 398 14.76 -12.88 7.57
C PHE A 398 15.70 -13.39 6.47
N SER A 399 16.17 -14.63 6.60
CA SER A 399 17.23 -15.16 5.74
C SER A 399 16.86 -15.32 4.27
N ASN A 400 15.56 -15.45 3.96
CA ASN A 400 15.07 -15.86 2.64
C ASN A 400 14.61 -14.68 1.77
N VAL A 401 14.67 -13.45 2.29
CA VAL A 401 14.13 -12.25 1.62
C VAL A 401 15.23 -11.25 1.27
N ASP A 402 15.75 -11.34 0.05
CA ASP A 402 16.83 -10.50 -0.48
C ASP A 402 16.61 -8.98 -0.29
N ILE A 403 15.37 -8.52 -0.44
CA ILE A 403 15.00 -7.09 -0.32
C ILE A 403 15.31 -6.58 1.10
N VAL A 404 15.11 -7.42 2.11
CA VAL A 404 15.40 -7.11 3.51
C VAL A 404 16.90 -6.94 3.72
N PHE A 405 17.74 -7.79 3.13
CA PHE A 405 19.20 -7.64 3.19
C PHE A 405 19.67 -6.32 2.57
N VAL A 406 19.13 -5.95 1.40
CA VAL A 406 19.42 -4.66 0.76
C VAL A 406 19.09 -3.52 1.73
N GLN A 407 17.93 -3.58 2.37
CA GLN A 407 17.50 -2.56 3.31
C GLN A 407 18.36 -2.51 4.58
N LEU A 408 18.72 -3.66 5.15
CA LEU A 408 19.56 -3.76 6.34
C LEU A 408 20.96 -3.16 6.08
N VAL A 409 21.58 -3.47 4.94
CA VAL A 409 22.88 -2.88 4.57
C VAL A 409 22.79 -1.36 4.46
N GLN A 410 21.71 -0.83 3.86
CA GLN A 410 21.49 0.61 3.81
C GLN A 410 21.29 1.22 5.19
N CYS A 411 20.53 0.58 6.08
CA CYS A 411 20.32 1.04 7.44
C CYS A 411 21.63 1.06 8.26
N VAL A 412 22.47 0.03 8.13
CA VAL A 412 23.78 -0.04 8.81
C VAL A 412 24.77 0.99 8.26
N ASN A 413 24.76 1.23 6.94
CA ASN A 413 25.53 2.30 6.33
C ASN A 413 25.06 3.68 6.83
N ALA A 414 23.75 3.91 6.95
CA ALA A 414 23.20 5.13 7.53
C ALA A 414 23.57 5.29 9.02
N LEU A 415 23.58 4.20 9.79
CA LEU A 415 24.02 4.18 11.19
C LEU A 415 25.49 4.61 11.33
N SER A 416 26.35 4.13 10.43
CA SER A 416 27.76 4.52 10.35
C SER A 416 27.91 6.01 10.06
N VAL A 417 27.13 6.55 9.11
CA VAL A 417 27.14 7.98 8.77
C VAL A 417 26.60 8.85 9.94
N LYS A 418 25.51 8.44 10.60
CA LYS A 418 24.98 9.11 11.81
C LYS A 418 26.04 9.16 12.92
N THR A 419 26.77 8.06 13.12
CA THR A 419 27.89 7.99 14.08
C THR A 419 28.95 9.03 13.74
N ARG A 420 29.37 9.13 12.48
CA ARG A 420 30.33 10.14 12.03
C ARG A 420 29.85 11.57 12.25
N GLN A 421 28.59 11.85 11.97
CA GLN A 421 28.00 13.19 12.14
C GLN A 421 28.07 13.65 13.60
N ILE A 422 27.82 12.73 14.55
CA ILE A 422 27.89 13.03 15.99
C ILE A 422 29.33 13.31 16.42
N VAL A 423 30.30 12.52 15.95
CA VAL A 423 31.72 12.71 16.29
C VAL A 423 32.44 13.73 15.39
N LYS A 424 31.71 14.39 14.48
CA LYS A 424 32.24 15.38 13.51
C LYS A 424 33.47 14.89 12.72
N GLY A 425 33.51 13.60 12.40
CA GLY A 425 34.60 12.96 11.65
C GLY A 425 35.82 12.51 12.47
N LEU A 426 35.86 12.74 13.79
CA LEU A 426 36.96 12.31 14.65
C LEU A 426 36.53 11.13 15.51
N HIS A 427 36.80 9.91 15.03
CA HIS A 427 36.43 8.70 15.75
C HIS A 427 37.36 8.47 16.96
N THR A 428 36.76 8.22 18.12
CA THR A 428 37.43 7.57 19.26
C THR A 428 37.68 6.08 18.96
N ARG A 429 38.51 5.40 19.76
CA ARG A 429 38.74 3.94 19.63
C ARG A 429 37.43 3.16 19.58
N LYS A 430 36.51 3.41 20.52
CA LYS A 430 35.20 2.75 20.60
C LYS A 430 34.34 3.00 19.36
N THR A 431 34.20 4.26 18.95
CA THR A 431 33.39 4.60 17.76
C THR A 431 34.02 4.11 16.46
N GLY A 432 35.36 3.98 16.40
CA GLY A 432 36.06 3.38 15.27
C GLY A 432 35.87 1.87 15.20
N ASP A 433 35.94 1.18 16.36
CA ASP A 433 35.62 -0.25 16.46
C ASP A 433 34.17 -0.53 16.03
N PHE A 434 33.24 0.32 16.47
CA PHE A 434 31.82 0.24 16.08
C PHE A 434 31.61 0.39 14.57
N VAL A 435 32.17 1.42 13.93
CA VAL A 435 31.98 1.59 12.48
C VAL A 435 32.69 0.49 11.67
N ARG A 436 33.82 -0.05 12.18
CA ARG A 436 34.42 -1.26 11.60
C ARG A 436 33.49 -2.47 11.70
N ALA A 437 32.77 -2.64 12.81
CA ALA A 437 31.77 -3.68 12.95
C ALA A 437 30.59 -3.49 11.98
N CYS A 438 30.12 -2.25 11.78
CA CYS A 438 29.10 -1.93 10.76
C CYS A 438 29.58 -2.27 9.34
N ALA A 439 30.82 -1.90 8.99
CA ALA A 439 31.39 -2.21 7.69
C ALA A 439 31.56 -3.72 7.49
N ALA A 440 32.00 -4.44 8.52
CA ALA A 440 32.10 -5.90 8.51
C ALA A 440 30.73 -6.56 8.32
N TYR A 441 29.70 -6.07 9.02
CA TYR A 441 28.31 -6.52 8.84
C TYR A 441 27.85 -6.36 7.39
N CYS A 442 28.07 -5.18 6.78
CA CYS A 442 27.73 -4.95 5.38
C CYS A 442 28.48 -5.94 4.47
N PHE A 443 29.78 -6.13 4.70
CA PHE A 443 30.62 -7.01 3.89
C PHE A 443 30.19 -8.48 3.91
N ILE A 444 29.72 -9.00 5.05
CA ILE A 444 29.23 -10.39 5.15
C ILE A 444 27.78 -10.56 4.70
N THR A 445 27.00 -9.49 4.64
CA THR A 445 25.57 -9.54 4.28
C THR A 445 25.36 -9.41 2.77
N ILE A 446 26.17 -8.59 2.10
CA ILE A 446 26.05 -8.37 0.64
C ILE A 446 26.17 -9.68 -0.18
N PRO A 447 27.13 -10.60 0.08
CA PRO A 447 27.22 -11.87 -0.65
C PRO A 447 25.96 -12.74 -0.58
N SER A 448 25.14 -12.57 0.46
CA SER A 448 23.91 -13.34 0.65
C SER A 448 22.76 -12.90 -0.27
N ILE A 449 22.90 -11.80 -1.01
CA ILE A 449 21.89 -11.27 -1.93
C ILE A 449 22.07 -11.93 -3.30
N LYS A 450 21.00 -12.53 -3.87
CA LYS A 450 21.08 -13.24 -5.16
C LYS A 450 21.33 -12.27 -6.32
N SER A 451 20.73 -11.07 -6.25
CA SER A 451 20.84 -10.07 -7.32
C SER A 451 22.24 -9.43 -7.40
N VAL A 452 22.97 -9.74 -8.47
CA VAL A 452 24.30 -9.16 -8.78
C VAL A 452 24.24 -7.63 -8.86
N LYS A 453 23.18 -7.06 -9.45
CA LYS A 453 22.94 -5.61 -9.53
C LYS A 453 22.91 -4.95 -8.15
N HIS A 454 22.20 -5.54 -7.19
CA HIS A 454 22.13 -5.02 -5.83
C HIS A 454 23.48 -5.17 -5.11
N ARG A 455 24.15 -6.32 -5.28
CA ARG A 455 25.49 -6.56 -4.73
C ARG A 455 26.49 -5.49 -5.15
N LEU A 456 26.58 -5.17 -6.44
CA LEU A 456 27.48 -4.14 -6.97
C LEU A 456 27.23 -2.77 -6.33
N ARG A 457 25.98 -2.31 -6.36
CA ARG A 457 25.60 -1.02 -5.80
C ARG A 457 25.89 -0.93 -4.31
N LEU A 458 25.64 -2.01 -3.57
CA LEU A 458 25.85 -2.05 -2.13
C LEU A 458 27.33 -2.15 -1.75
N TYR A 459 28.16 -2.90 -2.49
CA TYR A 459 29.61 -2.90 -2.24
C TYR A 459 30.21 -1.53 -2.49
N LEU A 460 29.81 -0.86 -3.58
CA LEU A 460 30.29 0.49 -3.88
C LEU A 460 29.88 1.48 -2.78
N LEU A 461 28.60 1.47 -2.38
CA LEU A 461 28.07 2.32 -1.33
C LEU A 461 28.74 2.05 0.04
N SER A 462 28.86 0.78 0.42
CA SER A 462 29.48 0.40 1.70
C SER A 462 30.98 0.72 1.72
N GLY A 463 31.66 0.59 0.57
CA GLY A 463 33.05 1.02 0.40
C GLY A 463 33.20 2.54 0.56
N GLN A 464 32.31 3.35 -0.04
CA GLN A 464 32.28 4.79 0.16
C GLN A 464 32.04 5.17 1.62
N VAL A 465 31.09 4.52 2.30
CA VAL A 465 30.79 4.80 3.71
C VAL A 465 31.95 4.37 4.62
N ALA A 466 32.59 3.23 4.35
CA ALA A 466 33.78 2.79 5.08
C ALA A 466 34.94 3.78 4.90
N LEU A 467 35.18 4.22 3.66
CA LEU A 467 36.20 5.23 3.34
C LEU A 467 35.89 6.57 4.03
N PHE A 468 34.62 6.99 4.00
CA PHE A 468 34.13 8.16 4.73
C PHE A 468 34.34 7.98 6.25
N ASN A 469 34.37 6.77 6.82
CA ASN A 469 34.61 6.58 8.25
C ASN A 469 36.06 6.18 8.58
N GLN A 470 37.02 6.47 7.69
CA GLN A 470 38.46 6.16 7.88
C GLN A 470 38.74 4.65 8.07
N CYS A 471 37.84 3.79 7.61
CA CYS A 471 37.98 2.33 7.68
C CYS A 471 38.61 1.79 6.38
N LEU A 472 39.88 2.14 6.15
CA LEU A 472 40.57 1.89 4.87
C LEU A 472 40.64 0.41 4.48
N GLY A 473 40.94 -0.48 5.43
CA GLY A 473 41.02 -1.92 5.16
C GLY A 473 39.67 -2.52 4.73
N GLN A 474 38.57 -2.09 5.36
CA GLN A 474 37.22 -2.52 5.00
C GLN A 474 36.77 -1.91 3.67
N ALA A 475 37.15 -0.66 3.40
CA ALA A 475 36.88 -0.01 2.11
C ALA A 475 37.59 -0.74 0.95
N ASP A 476 38.88 -1.04 1.11
CA ASP A 476 39.66 -1.81 0.12
C ASP A 476 39.05 -3.20 -0.14
N ALA A 477 38.63 -3.91 0.92
CA ALA A 477 37.94 -5.19 0.79
C ALA A 477 36.62 -5.06 -0.01
N CYS A 478 35.80 -4.04 0.30
CA CYS A 478 34.56 -3.77 -0.43
C CYS A 478 34.81 -3.45 -1.92
N PHE A 479 35.82 -2.65 -2.24
CA PHE A 479 36.14 -2.31 -3.63
C PHE A 479 36.71 -3.51 -4.42
N LYS A 480 37.52 -4.35 -3.78
CA LYS A 480 37.97 -5.62 -4.36
C LYS A 480 36.78 -6.55 -4.64
N ALA A 481 35.87 -6.70 -3.68
CA ALA A 481 34.66 -7.50 -3.86
C ALA A 481 33.74 -6.93 -4.95
N ALA A 482 33.65 -5.60 -5.08
CA ALA A 482 32.93 -4.94 -6.16
C ALA A 482 33.56 -5.24 -7.53
N ALA A 483 34.89 -5.21 -7.63
CA ALA A 483 35.62 -5.54 -8.86
C ALA A 483 35.45 -7.02 -9.24
N THR A 484 35.50 -7.95 -8.27
CA THR A 484 35.22 -9.37 -8.52
C THR A 484 33.78 -9.61 -8.94
N THR A 485 32.81 -8.98 -8.25
CA THR A 485 31.39 -9.07 -8.62
C THR A 485 31.12 -8.49 -10.01
N LEU A 486 31.88 -7.48 -10.43
CA LEU A 486 31.75 -6.90 -11.77
C LEU A 486 32.10 -7.92 -12.87
N ALA A 487 33.02 -8.85 -12.61
CA ALA A 487 33.33 -9.92 -13.54
C ALA A 487 32.15 -10.92 -13.69
N GLU A 488 31.39 -11.16 -12.62
CA GLU A 488 30.21 -12.06 -12.63
C GLU A 488 29.04 -11.52 -13.49
N VAL A 489 29.00 -10.20 -13.75
CA VAL A 489 27.97 -9.59 -14.62
C VAL A 489 28.05 -10.14 -16.05
N GLN A 490 29.24 -10.57 -16.50
CA GLN A 490 29.45 -11.08 -17.86
C GLN A 490 28.53 -12.27 -18.21
N THR A 491 28.23 -13.09 -17.20
CA THR A 491 27.39 -14.30 -17.33
C THR A 491 25.90 -14.03 -17.30
N ASP A 492 25.44 -12.86 -16.82
CA ASP A 492 24.03 -12.59 -16.50
C ASP A 492 23.52 -11.25 -17.09
N ARG A 493 23.70 -11.10 -18.41
CA ARG A 493 23.48 -9.83 -19.15
C ARG A 493 22.05 -9.32 -19.12
N SER A 494 21.05 -10.19 -18.96
CA SER A 494 19.62 -9.83 -18.97
C SER A 494 19.22 -8.93 -17.80
N HIS A 495 19.97 -8.95 -16.70
CA HIS A 495 19.60 -8.26 -15.46
C HIS A 495 20.39 -6.96 -15.19
N PHE A 496 21.42 -6.65 -15.98
CA PHE A 496 22.19 -5.41 -15.85
C PHE A 496 22.60 -4.81 -17.21
N PRO A 497 21.77 -3.92 -17.78
CA PRO A 497 22.03 -3.35 -19.11
C PRO A 497 23.22 -2.40 -19.11
N GLU A 498 23.90 -2.26 -20.25
CA GLU A 498 25.07 -1.38 -20.41
C GLU A 498 24.75 0.08 -20.04
N THR A 499 23.50 0.51 -20.24
CA THR A 499 23.01 1.86 -19.88
C THR A 499 23.13 2.15 -18.39
N GLU A 500 23.02 1.15 -17.51
CA GLU A 500 23.22 1.27 -16.08
C GLU A 500 24.65 0.94 -15.63
N LEU A 501 25.34 0.08 -16.38
CA LEU A 501 26.73 -0.30 -16.09
C LEU A 501 27.71 0.85 -16.31
N ILE A 502 27.59 1.58 -17.42
CA ILE A 502 28.46 2.71 -17.75
C ILE A 502 28.48 3.78 -16.63
N PRO A 503 27.33 4.30 -16.14
CA PRO A 503 27.35 5.29 -15.06
C PRO A 503 27.90 4.70 -13.75
N TYR A 504 27.65 3.43 -13.45
CA TYR A 504 28.23 2.75 -12.29
C TYR A 504 29.76 2.70 -12.37
N VAL A 505 30.32 2.29 -13.52
CA VAL A 505 31.79 2.25 -13.72
C VAL A 505 32.39 3.64 -13.63
N LYS A 506 31.74 4.66 -14.22
CA LYS A 506 32.18 6.05 -14.08
C LYS A 506 32.19 6.53 -12.62
N GLN A 507 31.17 6.16 -11.85
CA GLN A 507 31.12 6.45 -10.43
C GLN A 507 32.24 5.72 -9.67
N PHE A 508 32.52 4.46 -10.03
CA PHE A 508 33.59 3.70 -9.41
C PHE A 508 34.97 4.31 -9.71
N LEU A 509 35.24 4.66 -10.96
CA LEU A 509 36.47 5.35 -11.37
C LEU A 509 36.63 6.69 -10.66
N SER A 510 35.55 7.44 -10.46
CA SER A 510 35.57 8.66 -9.65
C SER A 510 36.06 8.34 -8.25
N ILE A 511 35.44 7.39 -7.54
CA ILE A 511 35.81 7.08 -6.15
C ILE A 511 37.27 6.65 -6.04
N LEU A 512 37.78 5.85 -6.99
CA LEU A 512 39.17 5.39 -7.00
C LEU A 512 40.19 6.55 -7.04
N LEU A 513 39.80 7.75 -7.47
CA LEU A 513 40.66 8.93 -7.40
C LEU A 513 41.03 9.29 -5.96
N VAL A 514 40.09 9.17 -5.02
CA VAL A 514 40.28 9.57 -3.61
C VAL A 514 40.59 8.39 -2.68
N VAL A 515 40.70 7.18 -3.24
CA VAL A 515 41.10 6.00 -2.47
C VAL A 515 42.62 6.00 -2.33
N PRO A 516 43.16 5.95 -1.10
CA PRO A 516 44.59 5.81 -0.89
C PRO A 516 45.09 4.46 -1.40
N ASP A 517 46.24 4.47 -2.07
CA ASP A 517 46.93 3.23 -2.44
C ASP A 517 47.43 2.49 -1.20
N ASN A 518 47.31 1.16 -1.22
CA ASN A 518 47.86 0.31 -0.17
C ASN A 518 49.39 0.25 -0.31
N PRO A 519 50.17 0.60 0.73
CA PRO A 519 51.64 0.61 0.68
C PRO A 519 52.25 -0.77 0.39
N ASP A 520 51.54 -1.86 0.68
CA ASP A 520 52.00 -3.24 0.47
C ASP A 520 51.72 -3.75 -0.96
N CYS A 521 51.00 -2.98 -1.77
CA CYS A 521 50.62 -3.33 -3.14
C CYS A 521 51.32 -2.44 -4.17
N SER A 522 51.29 -2.87 -5.43
CA SER A 522 51.72 -1.99 -6.52
C SER A 522 50.81 -0.77 -6.62
N VAL A 523 51.37 0.38 -6.95
CA VAL A 523 50.66 1.62 -7.26
C VAL A 523 49.46 1.37 -8.19
N LEU A 524 48.31 1.97 -7.87
CA LEU A 524 47.04 1.86 -8.63
C LEU A 524 46.52 0.43 -8.83
N ASN A 525 46.74 -0.48 -7.86
CA ASN A 525 46.33 -1.89 -7.98
C ASN A 525 44.83 -2.06 -8.23
N LEU A 526 43.97 -1.34 -7.48
CA LEU A 526 42.51 -1.41 -7.64
C LEU A 526 42.08 -0.93 -9.03
N THR A 527 42.66 0.17 -9.51
CA THR A 527 42.42 0.70 -10.86
C THR A 527 42.81 -0.34 -11.92
N ARG A 528 43.97 -0.99 -11.78
CA ARG A 528 44.39 -2.08 -12.69
C ARG A 528 43.44 -3.25 -12.66
N SER A 529 43.00 -3.67 -11.48
CA SER A 529 42.04 -4.76 -11.32
C SER A 529 40.72 -4.46 -12.05
N VAL A 530 40.18 -3.24 -11.89
CA VAL A 530 38.95 -2.82 -12.59
C VAL A 530 39.17 -2.78 -14.11
N LEU A 531 40.29 -2.24 -14.59
CA LEU A 531 40.59 -2.20 -16.02
C LEU A 531 40.71 -3.61 -16.63
N ASN A 532 41.37 -4.54 -15.94
CA ASN A 532 41.49 -5.92 -16.39
C ASN A 532 40.12 -6.60 -16.52
N VAL A 533 39.21 -6.35 -15.56
CA VAL A 533 37.84 -6.88 -15.61
C VAL A 533 37.05 -6.28 -16.78
N LEU A 534 37.19 -4.97 -17.04
CA LEU A 534 36.53 -4.28 -18.15
C LEU A 534 37.04 -4.72 -19.53
N GLN A 535 38.34 -5.01 -19.63
CA GLN A 535 38.96 -5.52 -20.86
C GLN A 535 38.46 -6.93 -21.19
N GLY A 536 38.30 -7.78 -20.17
CA GLY A 536 37.72 -9.11 -20.30
C GLY A 536 36.20 -9.13 -20.56
N TYR A 537 35.52 -7.98 -20.43
CA TYR A 537 34.08 -7.87 -20.62
C TYR A 537 33.70 -7.84 -22.10
N THR A 538 32.71 -8.64 -22.47
CA THR A 538 32.16 -8.71 -23.83
C THR A 538 31.05 -7.66 -24.01
N TRP A 539 31.39 -6.52 -24.60
CA TRP A 539 30.49 -5.39 -24.86
C TRP A 539 29.59 -5.62 -26.09
N GLU A 540 28.33 -5.19 -26.03
CA GLU A 540 27.37 -5.21 -27.14
C GLU A 540 27.80 -4.29 -28.28
N ALA A 541 28.35 -3.12 -27.93
CA ALA A 541 28.93 -2.18 -28.88
C ALA A 541 30.32 -1.75 -28.40
N ASN A 542 31.29 -1.74 -29.33
CA ASN A 542 32.63 -1.20 -29.05
C ASN A 542 32.58 0.28 -28.59
N THR A 543 31.50 1.01 -28.88
CA THR A 543 31.29 2.39 -28.42
C THR A 543 31.17 2.52 -26.91
N SER A 544 30.58 1.54 -26.22
CA SER A 544 30.38 1.57 -24.76
C SER A 544 31.72 1.50 -24.02
N LEU A 545 32.62 0.62 -24.47
CA LEU A 545 33.97 0.51 -23.93
C LEU A 545 34.81 1.76 -24.23
N ILE A 546 34.70 2.34 -25.43
CA ILE A 546 35.39 3.59 -25.77
C ILE A 546 34.97 4.71 -24.81
N CYS A 547 33.68 4.86 -24.50
CA CYS A 547 33.18 5.85 -23.53
C CYS A 547 33.77 5.65 -22.12
N ILE A 548 33.97 4.39 -21.69
CA ILE A 548 34.60 4.08 -20.41
C ILE A 548 36.08 4.42 -20.44
N TYR A 549 36.81 4.03 -21.48
CA TYR A 549 38.23 4.36 -21.63
C TYR A 549 38.49 5.86 -21.72
N LEU A 550 37.61 6.63 -22.36
CA LEU A 550 37.65 8.10 -22.30
C LEU A 550 37.53 8.63 -20.86
N SER A 551 36.68 8.00 -20.04
CA SER A 551 36.52 8.36 -18.63
C SER A 551 37.71 7.91 -17.76
N VAL A 552 38.37 6.81 -18.13
CA VAL A 552 39.62 6.36 -17.51
C VAL A 552 40.75 7.34 -17.80
N ILE A 553 40.89 7.80 -19.04
CA ILE A 553 41.86 8.85 -19.41
C ILE A 553 41.57 10.12 -18.60
N ASP A 554 40.29 10.47 -18.45
CA ASP A 554 39.90 11.62 -17.64
C ASP A 554 40.36 11.47 -16.17
N MET A 555 40.16 10.30 -15.57
CA MET A 555 40.60 10.02 -14.20
C MET A 555 42.14 9.99 -14.06
N LEU A 556 42.85 9.34 -14.98
CA LEU A 556 44.32 9.27 -14.96
C LEU A 556 44.96 10.64 -15.16
N SER A 557 44.36 11.50 -15.99
CA SER A 557 44.82 12.89 -16.18
C SER A 557 44.70 13.72 -14.90
N VAL A 558 43.71 13.42 -14.06
CA VAL A 558 43.54 14.07 -12.75
C VAL A 558 44.50 13.46 -11.73
N MET A 559 44.74 12.14 -11.78
CA MET A 559 45.73 11.48 -10.92
C MET A 559 47.15 12.03 -11.10
N ALA A 560 47.49 12.53 -12.29
CA ALA A 560 48.77 13.15 -12.59
C ALA A 560 48.92 14.60 -12.08
N GLN A 561 47.85 15.21 -11.55
CA GLN A 561 47.88 16.58 -11.01
C GLN A 561 48.42 16.60 -9.58
N GLU A 562 49.02 17.73 -9.19
CA GLU A 562 49.53 17.94 -7.82
C GLU A 562 48.41 17.99 -6.77
N TRP A 563 47.19 18.38 -7.16
CA TRP A 563 46.04 18.50 -6.28
C TRP A 563 44.79 17.97 -6.97
N TYR A 564 44.05 17.08 -6.29
CA TYR A 564 42.81 16.55 -6.83
C TYR A 564 41.65 17.56 -6.71
N PRO A 565 40.66 17.54 -7.64
CA PRO A 565 39.52 18.45 -7.62
C PRO A 565 38.60 18.29 -6.40
N TYR A 566 38.65 17.14 -5.72
CA TYR A 566 37.89 16.88 -4.51
C TYR A 566 38.60 15.86 -3.62
N HIS A 567 38.30 15.97 -2.32
CA HIS A 567 38.86 15.13 -1.26
C HIS A 567 37.77 14.69 -0.30
N ILE A 568 38.07 13.66 0.48
CA ILE A 568 37.23 13.26 1.59
C ILE A 568 37.62 14.11 2.80
N ASP A 569 36.62 14.78 3.36
CA ASP A 569 36.83 15.65 4.51
C ASP A 569 37.41 14.86 5.70
N LYS A 570 38.48 15.39 6.30
CA LYS A 570 39.17 14.94 7.52
C LYS A 570 39.51 13.45 7.61
N GLY A 571 40.81 13.15 7.46
CA GLY A 571 41.44 11.90 7.93
C GLY A 571 41.60 10.78 6.91
N VAL A 572 41.39 11.06 5.62
CA VAL A 572 41.83 10.19 4.52
C VAL A 572 42.75 11.02 3.63
N GLU A 573 44.01 10.59 3.51
CA GLU A 573 44.98 11.20 2.62
C GLU A 573 44.88 10.53 1.25
N SER A 574 44.45 11.28 0.23
CA SER A 574 44.36 10.81 -1.15
C SER A 574 45.75 10.68 -1.78
N ASN A 575 45.82 10.02 -2.94
CA ASN A 575 47.08 9.78 -3.66
C ASN A 575 47.83 11.06 -4.09
N ASP A 576 47.15 12.21 -4.22
CA ASP A 576 47.83 13.50 -4.44
C ASP A 576 48.62 13.96 -3.22
N SER A 577 48.11 13.73 -2.01
CA SER A 577 48.84 14.01 -0.77
C SER A 577 49.94 12.98 -0.49
N LEU A 578 49.71 11.72 -0.85
CA LEU A 578 50.67 10.62 -0.62
C LEU A 578 51.86 10.67 -1.60
N TYR A 579 51.60 10.95 -2.88
CA TYR A 579 52.62 10.91 -3.93
C TYR A 579 53.02 12.29 -4.48
N GLY A 580 52.17 13.33 -4.34
CA GLY A 580 52.54 14.72 -4.64
C GLY A 580 53.17 14.96 -6.01
N SER A 581 52.70 14.27 -7.05
CA SER A 581 53.28 14.27 -8.41
C SER A 581 54.70 13.71 -8.51
N ASP A 582 55.06 12.70 -7.70
CA ASP A 582 56.34 12.00 -7.82
C ASP A 582 56.54 11.41 -9.23
N ARG A 583 57.76 11.56 -9.76
CA ARG A 583 58.15 11.11 -11.11
C ARG A 583 57.90 9.61 -11.31
N LYS A 584 58.07 8.80 -10.26
CA LYS A 584 57.81 7.35 -10.32
C LYS A 584 56.32 7.03 -10.43
N PHE A 585 55.49 7.75 -9.68
CA PHE A 585 54.03 7.61 -9.74
C PHE A 585 53.49 8.06 -11.11
N ILE A 586 53.95 9.21 -11.61
CA ILE A 586 53.58 9.71 -12.95
C ILE A 586 54.03 8.74 -14.05
N ALA A 587 55.21 8.13 -13.93
CA ALA A 587 55.66 7.12 -14.89
C ALA A 587 54.71 5.91 -14.97
N GLU A 588 54.20 5.44 -13.83
CA GLU A 588 53.22 4.35 -13.79
C GLU A 588 51.84 4.78 -14.32
N VAL A 589 51.38 6.01 -14.02
CA VAL A 589 50.16 6.59 -14.61
C VAL A 589 50.28 6.67 -16.14
N ASN A 590 51.41 7.16 -16.66
CA ASN A 590 51.68 7.25 -18.10
C ASN A 590 51.75 5.89 -18.79
N LYS A 591 52.27 4.86 -18.10
CA LYS A 591 52.28 3.48 -18.60
C LYS A 591 50.85 2.96 -18.78
N ILE A 592 49.97 3.15 -17.79
CA ILE A 592 48.55 2.75 -17.89
C ILE A 592 47.85 3.55 -19.00
N CYS A 593 48.07 4.87 -19.05
CA CYS A 593 47.49 5.75 -20.06
C CYS A 593 47.89 5.34 -21.49
N SER A 594 49.14 4.92 -21.70
CA SER A 594 49.64 4.45 -23.00
C SER A 594 48.95 3.16 -23.44
N VAL A 595 48.76 2.20 -22.53
CA VAL A 595 48.03 0.94 -22.81
C VAL A 595 46.57 1.24 -23.17
N VAL A 596 45.87 2.03 -22.35
CA VAL A 596 44.47 2.38 -22.58
C VAL A 596 44.29 3.16 -23.89
N THR A 597 45.20 4.08 -24.21
CA THR A 597 45.16 4.84 -25.46
C THR A 597 45.38 3.92 -26.67
N GLY A 598 46.32 2.97 -26.59
CA GLY A 598 46.54 1.97 -27.63
C GLY A 598 45.31 1.11 -27.91
N GLU A 599 44.64 0.64 -26.84
CA GLU A 599 43.39 -0.12 -26.99
C GLU A 599 42.24 0.71 -27.53
N LEU A 600 42.09 1.96 -27.07
CA LEU A 600 41.08 2.88 -27.55
C LEU A 600 41.26 3.12 -29.05
N MET A 601 42.49 3.34 -29.52
CA MET A 601 42.80 3.46 -30.95
C MET A 601 42.43 2.21 -31.75
N ALA A 602 42.77 1.02 -31.25
CA ALA A 602 42.42 -0.25 -31.90
C ALA A 602 40.89 -0.44 -32.00
N LYS A 603 40.16 -0.13 -30.93
CA LYS A 603 38.69 -0.21 -30.89
C LYS A 603 38.03 0.85 -31.76
N LEU A 604 38.57 2.05 -31.81
CA LEU A 604 38.09 3.15 -32.65
C LEU A 604 38.28 2.84 -34.15
N GLN A 605 39.38 2.18 -34.53
CA GLN A 605 39.56 1.65 -35.88
C GLN A 605 38.54 0.55 -36.20
N ALA A 606 38.24 -0.34 -35.25
CA ALA A 606 37.28 -1.43 -35.43
C ALA A 606 35.81 -0.98 -35.57
N VAL A 607 35.45 0.23 -35.12
CA VAL A 607 34.10 0.80 -35.29
C VAL A 607 33.80 1.15 -36.76
N GLY A 608 34.83 1.41 -37.58
CA GLY A 608 34.67 1.78 -39.00
C GLY A 608 34.12 3.20 -39.24
N PRO A 609 34.15 3.67 -40.51
CA PRO A 609 33.76 5.03 -40.88
C PRO A 609 32.27 5.28 -40.65
N CYS A 610 31.93 5.97 -39.57
CA CYS A 610 30.57 6.38 -39.24
C CYS A 610 30.57 7.66 -38.40
N THR A 611 29.42 8.35 -38.35
CA THR A 611 29.24 9.58 -37.56
C THR A 611 29.63 9.43 -36.09
N LYS A 612 29.39 8.24 -35.52
CA LYS A 612 29.79 7.90 -34.14
C LYS A 612 31.31 7.79 -33.98
N GLN A 613 32.03 7.28 -34.98
CA GLN A 613 33.50 7.23 -34.97
C GLN A 613 34.08 8.64 -34.96
N SER A 614 33.55 9.52 -35.81
CA SER A 614 34.00 10.92 -35.91
C SER A 614 33.76 11.70 -34.61
N SER A 615 32.60 11.49 -33.97
CA SER A 615 32.28 12.07 -32.66
C SER A 615 33.23 11.57 -31.55
N LEU A 616 33.46 10.25 -31.45
CA LEU A 616 34.35 9.67 -30.45
C LEU A 616 35.83 10.04 -30.67
N ALA A 617 36.26 10.15 -31.92
CA ALA A 617 37.59 10.62 -32.28
C ALA A 617 37.78 12.09 -31.87
N MET A 618 36.76 12.91 -32.05
CA MET A 618 36.75 14.30 -31.59
C MET A 618 36.83 14.37 -30.06
N GLU A 619 36.05 13.54 -29.35
CA GLU A 619 36.09 13.47 -27.88
C GLU A 619 37.45 13.05 -27.32
N LEU A 620 38.15 12.12 -27.99
CA LEU A 620 39.52 11.75 -27.63
C LEU A 620 40.51 12.87 -27.95
N PHE A 621 40.38 13.51 -29.12
CA PHE A 621 41.21 14.64 -29.51
C PHE A 621 41.17 15.76 -28.46
N VAL A 622 39.98 16.14 -28.00
CA VAL A 622 39.81 17.17 -26.97
C VAL A 622 40.58 16.80 -25.69
N ARG A 623 40.51 15.55 -25.25
CA ARG A 623 41.20 15.09 -24.03
C ARG A 623 42.72 15.10 -24.19
N VAL A 624 43.23 14.62 -25.32
CA VAL A 624 44.67 14.64 -25.62
C VAL A 624 45.18 16.08 -25.76
N ALA A 625 44.44 16.96 -26.42
CA ALA A 625 44.84 18.34 -26.67
C ALA A 625 44.79 19.23 -25.41
N VAL A 626 43.86 18.97 -24.49
CA VAL A 626 43.65 19.78 -23.29
C VAL A 626 44.45 19.26 -22.08
N ARG A 627 44.60 17.94 -21.94
CA ARG A 627 45.05 17.31 -20.68
C ARG A 627 46.43 16.65 -20.74
N ASN A 628 47.06 16.59 -21.91
CA ASN A 628 48.35 15.93 -22.10
C ASN A 628 49.45 16.95 -22.45
N ASP A 629 50.68 16.64 -22.06
CA ASP A 629 51.84 17.40 -22.53
C ASP A 629 52.08 17.09 -24.01
N LEU A 630 52.10 18.14 -24.84
CA LEU A 630 52.26 18.04 -26.29
C LEU A 630 53.73 17.77 -26.64
N THR A 631 54.08 16.49 -26.67
CA THR A 631 55.34 15.95 -27.19
C THR A 631 55.19 15.61 -28.67
N SER A 632 56.28 15.37 -29.39
CA SER A 632 56.25 15.06 -30.83
C SER A 632 55.30 13.89 -31.18
N GLN A 633 55.23 12.85 -30.33
CA GLN A 633 54.38 11.69 -30.53
C GLN A 633 52.89 11.98 -30.23
N THR A 634 52.60 12.69 -29.13
CA THR A 634 51.21 13.00 -28.73
C THR A 634 50.58 14.04 -29.65
N THR A 635 51.39 14.92 -30.23
CA THR A 635 50.94 15.92 -31.20
C THR A 635 50.60 15.30 -32.57
N VAL A 636 51.38 14.31 -33.02
CA VAL A 636 51.06 13.51 -34.21
C VAL A 636 49.78 12.69 -34.00
N LEU A 637 49.58 12.11 -32.81
CA LEU A 637 48.34 11.41 -32.46
C LEU A 637 47.14 12.35 -32.51
N ALA A 638 47.25 13.55 -31.93
CA ALA A 638 46.19 14.55 -31.96
C ALA A 638 45.84 15.01 -33.39
N LEU A 639 46.85 15.20 -34.26
CA LEU A 639 46.64 15.53 -35.67
C LEU A 639 45.89 14.41 -36.41
N ASN A 640 46.25 13.15 -36.16
CA ASN A 640 45.59 12.00 -36.78
C ASN A 640 44.13 11.85 -36.32
N LEU A 641 43.83 12.11 -35.05
CA LEU A 641 42.47 12.11 -34.51
C LEU A 641 41.62 13.24 -35.06
N TRP A 642 42.19 14.45 -35.20
CA TRP A 642 41.54 15.58 -35.85
C TRP A 642 41.17 15.27 -37.30
N ASN A 643 42.12 14.76 -38.07
CA ASN A 643 41.89 14.37 -39.47
C ASN A 643 40.86 13.26 -39.60
N LEU A 644 40.75 12.35 -38.62
CA LEU A 644 39.74 11.31 -38.61
C LEU A 644 38.35 11.87 -38.26
N ALA A 645 38.25 12.81 -37.33
CA ALA A 645 37.00 13.47 -36.97
C ALA A 645 36.42 14.34 -38.11
N VAL A 646 37.29 15.02 -38.87
CA VAL A 646 36.90 15.94 -39.97
C VAL A 646 36.55 15.22 -41.28
N LYS A 647 36.77 13.91 -41.38
CA LYS A 647 36.44 13.12 -42.59
C LYS A 647 34.93 12.99 -42.85
N ASP A 648 34.09 13.20 -41.85
CA ASP A 648 32.64 13.08 -41.92
C ASP A 648 32.00 14.44 -41.61
N ASP A 649 31.18 15.02 -42.51
CA ASP A 649 30.62 16.40 -42.39
C ASP A 649 29.48 16.50 -41.35
N SER A 650 29.47 15.59 -40.37
CA SER A 650 28.42 15.38 -39.37
C SER A 650 28.67 16.09 -38.04
N ILE A 651 29.85 16.70 -37.84
CA ILE A 651 30.22 17.44 -36.62
C ILE A 651 29.79 18.91 -36.76
N ASP A 652 29.14 19.46 -35.73
CA ASP A 652 28.66 20.85 -35.73
C ASP A 652 29.81 21.84 -35.94
N LYS A 653 29.72 22.64 -37.01
CA LYS A 653 30.74 23.62 -37.42
C LYS A 653 30.97 24.68 -36.35
N LYS A 654 29.97 24.98 -35.49
CA LYS A 654 30.16 25.89 -34.34
C LYS A 654 31.04 25.30 -33.24
N TYR A 655 30.93 23.99 -33.01
CA TYR A 655 31.74 23.27 -32.01
C TYR A 655 33.21 23.15 -32.46
N LEU A 656 33.44 22.94 -33.76
CA LEU A 656 34.78 22.97 -34.36
C LEU A 656 35.43 24.35 -34.29
N VAL A 657 34.66 25.44 -34.45
CA VAL A 657 35.15 26.82 -34.32
C VAL A 657 35.47 27.17 -32.86
N ALA A 658 34.74 26.64 -31.87
CA ALA A 658 35.06 26.85 -30.45
C ALA A 658 36.35 26.12 -30.02
N LEU A 659 36.62 24.95 -30.60
CA LEU A 659 37.85 24.16 -30.38
C LEU A 659 39.04 24.61 -31.25
N PHE A 660 38.82 25.60 -32.11
CA PHE A 660 39.78 26.12 -33.08
C PHE A 660 41.06 26.63 -32.41
N VAL A 661 40.96 27.27 -31.24
CA VAL A 661 42.13 27.77 -30.48
C VAL A 661 42.98 26.64 -29.91
N THR A 662 42.34 25.57 -29.42
CA THR A 662 43.01 24.37 -28.89
C THR A 662 43.64 23.56 -30.03
N GLY A 663 42.97 23.46 -31.18
CA GLY A 663 43.51 22.88 -32.41
C GLY A 663 44.68 23.67 -32.97
N LEU A 664 44.64 25.00 -32.95
CA LEU A 664 45.75 25.87 -33.36
C LEU A 664 46.99 25.66 -32.49
N ARG A 665 46.83 25.49 -31.16
CA ARG A 665 47.96 25.18 -30.26
C ARG A 665 48.66 23.87 -30.63
N VAL A 666 47.89 22.83 -30.92
CA VAL A 666 48.40 21.52 -31.35
C VAL A 666 49.05 21.62 -32.74
N MET A 667 48.45 22.35 -33.68
CA MET A 667 48.97 22.46 -35.06
C MET A 667 50.17 23.41 -35.19
N LEU A 668 50.26 24.47 -34.36
CA LEU A 668 51.43 25.35 -34.29
C LEU A 668 52.70 24.60 -33.86
N LEU A 669 52.56 23.52 -33.08
CA LEU A 669 53.68 22.66 -32.66
C LEU A 669 54.11 21.63 -33.74
N VAL A 670 53.28 21.34 -34.75
CA VAL A 670 53.59 20.33 -35.80
C VAL A 670 54.07 20.97 -37.11
N GLY A 671 53.90 22.28 -37.30
CA GLY A 671 54.41 22.96 -38.50
C GLY A 671 53.74 22.54 -39.81
N ASN A 672 52.51 22.01 -39.77
CA ASN A 672 51.75 21.60 -40.98
C ASN A 672 50.65 22.62 -41.31
N TRP A 673 51.01 23.68 -42.03
CA TRP A 673 50.07 24.70 -42.54
C TRP A 673 49.43 24.33 -43.90
N GLU A 674 49.98 23.36 -44.63
CA GLU A 674 49.65 23.18 -46.06
C GLU A 674 48.31 22.49 -46.33
N ASN A 675 47.72 21.76 -45.38
CA ASN A 675 46.45 21.05 -45.60
C ASN A 675 45.20 21.89 -45.28
N PHE A 676 45.32 23.10 -44.75
CA PHE A 676 44.16 23.92 -44.35
C PHE A 676 43.77 25.00 -45.37
N SER A 677 44.62 25.31 -46.36
CA SER A 677 44.30 26.34 -47.37
C SER A 677 43.23 25.90 -48.38
N ARG A 678 42.72 24.68 -48.28
CA ARG A 678 41.69 24.13 -49.17
C ARG A 678 40.65 23.32 -48.39
N LYS A 679 39.83 23.98 -47.58
CA LYS A 679 38.42 23.62 -47.35
C LYS A 679 37.68 24.73 -46.62
#